data_AF-A0A518K949-F1
#
_entry.id   AF-A0A518K949-F1
#
_cell.length_a   1.000
_cell.length_b   1.000
_cell.length_c   1.000
_cell.angle_alpha   90.00
_cell.angle_beta   90.00
_cell.angle_gamma   90.00
#
_symmetry.space_group_name_H-M   'P 1'
#
loop_
_entity.id
_entity.type
_entity.pdbx_description
1 polymer ?
#
loop_
_entity_poly.entity_id
_entity_poly.type
_entity_poly.pdbx_seq_one_letter_code
_entity_poly.pdbx_strand_id
1 'polypeptide(L)'
;MKAFATVCRCLASVALCSLAFSQVVIEAPPQVLPPSFQLKSGETLNVRPGGEVGGSMVALSGSVVNVYGGEVAPRFTAADGSEVHIFGGRVGSYDNGFLEGFSATQGSVVTLAGGEVGDGFAASPGSHVTISGGRVGLQFNAQLGSHVELIGNDFMLDGVPYSSGDVTLSRTVNADSIFTGTLADGSPFVFTPLTAGRQFGDRLESVVLTRVALPPIDLAPSVVDGSTPVAPAGLRAGQAMTLKAGGALPCYFAVVDGSLSIEGGAIGKGLEGNGAVINLAGGEIGHFFNTYAGSEVNITGGKVGFRFEALDTTINVSGGHIGSLFGVHTGSVATISGGMVDSLEVSSGGSVNVTGGSIGFGGSLYSSFRAYSGSEARIAGGAFGQSFRSEVGSKVELVGGEFRINGQAVTDSIVTLAAGDVFTGTFADGGSFVFSPLDGDLLEDVQLTQAPLSPPDTSPRVVDTPQTQGPAGLRAGQTLTLREGGVLQDNFAVVGATLHVEGGDAGAGVEVVGGSVNILGGNVGAGLSVIDANLNLSGGSIGERSTVNRGAVVNITGGNIGTKFNALSGSRITLAGGSIGPDFRTWEGSDVEFVGGEFKLNGQDYLGDEITLGPRGGALQVFSGVLSDGSPFLFSPNASPLGDVITGVKLTRTAAPAADLTPQVIDSPRVSGPNGLRPGQTMTVVDGGVLPDNFTAIGASLNIEGGRVGDFLEVLDSTVQISGGEVGGWLQAYNGDIDISGGNVGTQFTAFSGTTTTIDAAAVRGLTLYANTYTEITGGSAVEFSVQSIGGELEVSNSTIGGSLSSTGKLLISGATVMGTTDLQNGVAEIVDGVFQGTFIVHRSEVDIDAGTFDGRFFTNSGSVVQIASGSFSRDLWNRLSTISISGGHFADDILNGNPTFSNQSGTMKITDGEFHGDFVNASGTVNISGGAFYGDFSNGGGQSGVSARTTLSGGSFNGAFSAHTGSSVELEGAEFYLDGVLLDLVEGRPTTITNRDVQLSGRFVDGNWFAIDLYSSQVAGQDYFSANATLTLTLVPIPEPATAAIALMSVVALVTYQRN
;
A
#
# COMPACT_ATOMS: atom_id res chain seq x y z
N MET A 1 -32.95 84.85 24.88
CA MET A 1 -32.40 84.91 23.50
C MET A 1 -30.95 84.45 23.59
N LYS A 2 -30.63 83.20 23.22
CA LYS A 2 -30.31 82.74 21.84
C LYS A 2 -28.96 83.33 21.38
N ALA A 3 -28.00 82.62 20.79
CA ALA A 3 -27.94 81.25 20.28
C ALA A 3 -26.57 81.04 19.59
N PHE A 4 -26.11 79.78 19.52
CA PHE A 4 -25.26 79.20 18.47
C PHE A 4 -23.76 79.61 18.36
N ALA A 5 -22.88 78.75 18.90
CA ALA A 5 -21.69 78.22 18.21
C ALA A 5 -20.93 77.25 19.14
N THR A 6 -21.33 75.98 19.14
CA THR A 6 -20.55 74.87 19.71
C THR A 6 -20.75 73.68 18.77
N VAL A 7 -19.69 72.91 18.58
CA VAL A 7 -19.54 71.75 17.67
C VAL A 7 -19.11 72.10 16.25
N CYS A 8 -17.80 72.32 16.08
CA CYS A 8 -17.09 71.97 14.84
C CYS A 8 -15.59 71.88 15.14
N ARG A 9 -15.07 70.65 15.29
CA ARG A 9 -13.68 70.15 15.08
C ARG A 9 -13.35 69.00 16.04
N CYS A 10 -13.85 67.81 15.71
CA CYS A 10 -13.21 66.50 15.97
C CYS A 10 -14.08 65.41 15.36
N LEU A 11 -14.07 65.30 14.03
CA LEU A 11 -14.58 64.17 13.26
C LEU A 11 -13.84 64.20 11.92
N ALA A 12 -12.56 63.80 11.95
CA ALA A 12 -11.91 63.23 10.77
C ALA A 12 -12.31 61.75 10.75
N SER A 13 -13.50 61.50 10.21
CA SER A 13 -14.02 60.19 9.88
C SER A 13 -13.06 59.52 8.90
N VAL A 14 -12.36 58.50 9.40
CA VAL A 14 -11.76 57.45 8.59
C VAL A 14 -12.91 56.73 7.91
N ALA A 15 -13.23 57.12 6.68
CA ALA A 15 -14.02 56.30 5.78
C ALA A 15 -13.12 55.16 5.28
N LEU A 16 -12.87 54.17 6.15
CA LEU A 16 -12.46 52.85 5.71
C LEU A 16 -13.65 52.30 4.95
N CYS A 17 -13.56 52.37 3.62
CA CYS A 17 -14.41 51.64 2.72
C CYS A 17 -14.23 50.15 3.06
N SER A 18 -15.11 49.60 3.89
CA SER A 18 -15.21 48.16 4.07
C SER A 18 -15.70 47.61 2.73
N LEU A 19 -14.77 47.27 1.85
CA LEU A 19 -15.03 46.34 0.77
C LEU A 19 -15.50 45.06 1.47
N ALA A 20 -16.82 44.89 1.55
CA ALA A 20 -17.43 43.65 1.96
C ALA A 20 -17.03 42.61 0.91
N PHE A 21 -15.90 41.95 1.15
CA PHE A 21 -15.54 40.76 0.39
C PHE A 21 -16.70 39.78 0.59
N SER A 22 -17.33 39.40 -0.52
CA SER A 22 -18.33 38.36 -0.56
C SER A 22 -17.74 37.11 0.08
N GLN A 23 -18.24 36.73 1.26
CA GLN A 23 -17.89 35.48 1.92
C GLN A 23 -18.24 34.32 0.97
N VAL A 24 -17.23 33.57 0.52
CA VAL A 24 -17.44 32.40 -0.32
C VAL A 24 -17.91 31.27 0.58
N VAL A 25 -19.12 30.78 0.32
CA VAL A 25 -19.68 29.60 1.02
C VAL A 25 -19.65 28.44 0.05
N ILE A 26 -18.91 27.40 0.43
CA ILE A 26 -18.78 26.13 -0.28
C ILE A 26 -19.70 25.14 0.42
N GLU A 27 -20.69 24.63 -0.29
CA GLU A 27 -21.55 23.55 0.19
C GLU A 27 -21.05 22.25 -0.43
N ALA A 28 -20.78 21.23 0.39
CA ALA A 28 -20.47 19.88 -0.05
C ALA A 28 -21.63 18.91 0.26
N PRO A 29 -22.74 18.92 -0.52
CA PRO A 29 -23.77 17.87 -0.53
C PRO A 29 -23.61 16.97 -1.77
N PRO A 30 -24.12 15.73 -1.76
CA PRO A 30 -23.41 14.53 -2.24
C PRO A 30 -22.36 14.81 -3.34
N GLN A 31 -21.30 15.51 -2.97
CA GLN A 31 -20.24 16.00 -3.83
C GLN A 31 -18.96 15.62 -3.10
N VAL A 32 -18.09 14.95 -3.83
CA VAL A 32 -16.74 14.62 -3.39
C VAL A 32 -15.87 15.82 -3.76
N LEU A 33 -15.37 16.54 -2.76
CA LEU A 33 -14.34 17.57 -2.97
C LEU A 33 -12.99 16.90 -3.26
N PRO A 34 -12.06 17.60 -3.94
CA PRO A 34 -10.78 17.02 -4.37
C PRO A 34 -9.99 16.34 -3.23
N PRO A 35 -9.15 15.32 -3.52
CA PRO A 35 -8.35 14.60 -2.53
C PRO A 35 -7.45 15.47 -1.64
N SER A 36 -7.07 16.67 -2.09
CA SER A 36 -6.38 17.67 -1.27
C SER A 36 -7.15 18.98 -1.37
N PHE A 37 -7.76 19.39 -0.25
CA PHE A 37 -8.63 20.56 -0.21
C PHE A 37 -8.11 21.60 0.78
N GLN A 38 -7.89 22.83 0.30
CA GLN A 38 -7.50 23.95 1.14
C GLN A 38 -8.64 24.97 1.16
N LEU A 39 -9.18 25.24 2.35
CA LEU A 39 -10.19 26.28 2.56
C LEU A 39 -9.48 27.59 2.86
N LYS A 40 -9.68 28.61 2.01
CA LYS A 40 -8.95 29.88 2.11
C LYS A 40 -9.50 30.76 3.23
N SER A 41 -8.71 31.75 3.62
CA SER A 41 -9.08 32.74 4.63
C SER A 41 -10.40 33.43 4.29
N GLY A 42 -11.34 33.43 5.25
CA GLY A 42 -12.66 34.04 5.12
C GLY A 42 -13.69 33.19 4.37
N GLU A 43 -13.32 32.01 3.88
CA GLU A 43 -14.26 31.08 3.25
C GLU A 43 -14.97 30.22 4.29
N THR A 44 -16.15 29.71 3.94
CA THR A 44 -16.92 28.79 4.78
C THR A 44 -17.20 27.50 4.03
N LEU A 45 -16.88 26.36 4.62
CA LEU A 45 -17.26 25.04 4.11
C LEU A 45 -18.38 24.45 4.95
N ASN A 46 -19.46 24.03 4.31
CA ASN A 46 -20.58 23.32 4.92
C ASN A 46 -20.64 21.89 4.36
N VAL A 47 -20.24 20.91 5.17
CA VAL A 47 -20.30 19.48 4.82
C VAL A 47 -21.60 18.91 5.34
N ARG A 48 -22.41 18.37 4.44
CA ARG A 48 -23.76 17.84 4.72
C ARG A 48 -23.77 16.32 4.57
N PRO A 49 -24.82 15.60 5.03
CA PRO A 49 -24.94 14.16 4.80
C PRO A 49 -24.71 13.77 3.33
N GLY A 50 -23.82 12.79 3.11
CA GLY A 50 -23.39 12.34 1.79
C GLY A 50 -22.26 13.15 1.15
N GLY A 51 -21.87 14.30 1.73
CA GLY A 51 -20.68 15.04 1.32
C GLY A 51 -19.39 14.34 1.76
N GLU A 52 -18.36 14.41 0.92
CA GLU A 52 -17.04 13.85 1.19
C GLU A 52 -15.97 14.89 0.86
N VAL A 53 -15.01 15.10 1.74
CA VAL A 53 -13.89 16.04 1.54
C VAL A 53 -12.57 15.29 1.49
N GLY A 54 -12.22 14.73 0.33
CA GLY A 54 -10.89 14.28 -0.03
C GLY A 54 -10.09 13.40 0.97
N GLY A 55 -8.79 13.26 0.71
CA GLY A 55 -7.84 12.53 1.57
C GLY A 55 -7.11 13.44 2.58
N SER A 56 -7.00 14.74 2.31
CA SER A 56 -6.40 15.75 3.19
C SER A 56 -7.12 17.09 3.07
N MET A 57 -7.32 17.76 4.20
CA MET A 57 -7.93 19.08 4.29
C MET A 57 -7.11 20.02 5.18
N VAL A 58 -6.98 21.28 4.75
CA VAL A 58 -6.42 22.36 5.59
C VAL A 58 -7.38 23.54 5.60
N ALA A 59 -7.85 23.94 6.78
CA ALA A 59 -8.62 25.15 7.00
C ALA A 59 -7.68 26.30 7.40
N LEU A 60 -7.44 27.24 6.49
CA LEU A 60 -6.52 28.36 6.72
C LEU A 60 -7.14 29.40 7.69
N SER A 61 -6.31 30.31 8.19
CA SER A 61 -6.72 31.37 9.13
C SER A 61 -7.98 32.09 8.70
N GLY A 62 -8.94 32.27 9.61
CA GLY A 62 -10.20 32.97 9.37
C GLY A 62 -11.22 32.21 8.51
N SER A 63 -10.95 30.96 8.15
CA SER A 63 -11.94 30.08 7.52
C SER A 63 -12.86 29.43 8.55
N VAL A 64 -14.06 29.01 8.11
CA VAL A 64 -15.06 28.34 8.95
C VAL A 64 -15.45 27.01 8.33
N VAL A 65 -15.37 25.92 9.08
CA VAL A 65 -15.79 24.59 8.64
C VAL A 65 -16.95 24.12 9.49
N ASN A 66 -18.11 23.86 8.89
CA ASN A 66 -19.27 23.28 9.55
C ASN A 66 -19.52 21.88 9.01
N VAL A 67 -19.49 20.88 9.89
CA VAL A 67 -19.76 19.48 9.57
C VAL A 67 -21.10 19.11 10.18
N TYR A 68 -22.15 19.11 9.37
CA TYR A 68 -23.50 18.69 9.76
C TYR A 68 -23.73 17.20 9.52
N GLY A 69 -22.90 16.59 8.66
CA GLY A 69 -22.93 15.20 8.23
C GLY A 69 -21.80 14.94 7.24
N GLY A 70 -21.76 13.74 6.64
CA GLY A 70 -20.74 13.39 5.64
C GLY A 70 -19.40 13.02 6.26
N GLU A 71 -18.35 13.04 5.44
CA GLU A 71 -16.99 12.67 5.82
C GLU A 71 -15.98 13.77 5.43
N VAL A 72 -15.12 14.16 6.36
CA VAL A 72 -14.04 15.12 6.14
C VAL A 72 -12.72 14.42 6.29
N ALA A 73 -11.89 14.55 5.26
CA ALA A 73 -10.52 14.10 5.09
C ALA A 73 -9.92 13.36 6.31
N PRO A 74 -9.38 12.15 6.11
CA PRO A 74 -8.67 11.45 7.17
C PRO A 74 -7.53 12.27 7.79
N ARG A 75 -6.91 13.19 7.04
CA ARG A 75 -5.99 14.21 7.56
C ARG A 75 -6.66 15.57 7.51
N PHE A 76 -6.92 16.18 8.67
CA PHE A 76 -7.50 17.52 8.72
C PHE A 76 -6.66 18.43 9.63
N THR A 77 -6.23 19.58 9.13
CA THR A 77 -5.57 20.61 9.94
C THR A 77 -6.43 21.87 10.01
N ALA A 78 -6.84 22.26 11.21
CA ALA A 78 -7.41 23.57 11.51
C ALA A 78 -6.27 24.52 11.86
N ALA A 79 -5.86 25.33 10.88
CA ALA A 79 -4.75 26.27 11.02
C ALA A 79 -5.13 27.45 11.92
N ASP A 80 -4.14 28.28 12.25
CA ASP A 80 -4.27 29.36 13.22
C ASP A 80 -5.41 30.32 12.89
N GLY A 81 -6.35 30.52 13.81
CA GLY A 81 -7.49 31.42 13.64
C GLY A 81 -8.63 30.88 12.78
N SER A 82 -8.61 29.60 12.39
CA SER A 82 -9.78 28.94 11.78
C SER A 82 -10.81 28.50 12.82
N GLU A 83 -12.08 28.39 12.41
CA GLU A 83 -13.17 27.88 13.23
C GLU A 83 -13.72 26.58 12.63
N VAL A 84 -13.86 25.54 13.46
CA VAL A 84 -14.40 24.24 13.05
C VAL A 84 -15.53 23.85 13.98
N HIS A 85 -16.71 23.59 13.43
CA HIS A 85 -17.90 23.16 14.16
C HIS A 85 -18.39 21.81 13.63
N ILE A 86 -18.42 20.82 14.50
CA ILE A 86 -18.80 19.44 14.17
C ILE A 86 -20.09 19.13 14.92
N PHE A 87 -21.19 19.05 14.17
CA PHE A 87 -22.53 18.73 14.67
C PHE A 87 -22.94 17.30 14.33
N GLY A 88 -22.30 16.70 13.31
CA GLY A 88 -22.55 15.35 12.82
C GLY A 88 -21.40 14.89 11.91
N GLY A 89 -21.57 13.76 11.22
CA GLY A 89 -20.57 13.26 10.26
C GLY A 89 -19.32 12.64 10.90
N ARG A 90 -18.30 12.41 10.08
CA ARG A 90 -16.98 11.88 10.47
C ARG A 90 -15.89 12.84 10.05
N VAL A 91 -14.91 13.09 10.92
CA VAL A 91 -13.79 14.00 10.66
C VAL A 91 -12.48 13.33 11.05
N GLY A 92 -11.52 13.24 10.13
CA GLY A 92 -10.19 12.73 10.46
C GLY A 92 -10.14 11.23 10.77
N SER A 93 -11.07 10.42 10.23
CA SER A 93 -11.06 8.97 10.44
C SER A 93 -10.15 8.27 9.43
N TYR A 94 -9.13 7.56 9.91
CA TYR A 94 -8.33 6.65 9.10
C TYR A 94 -8.63 5.20 9.48
N ASP A 95 -9.21 4.41 8.57
CA ASP A 95 -9.62 3.03 8.90
C ASP A 95 -8.42 2.12 9.27
N ASN A 96 -7.21 2.46 8.81
CA ASN A 96 -6.00 1.65 9.06
C ASN A 96 -5.16 2.12 10.27
N GLY A 97 -5.62 3.06 11.10
CA GLY A 97 -5.16 3.23 12.49
C GLY A 97 -3.72 3.70 12.80
N PHE A 98 -2.96 4.32 11.88
CA PHE A 98 -1.53 4.60 12.17
C PHE A 98 -0.95 6.00 11.90
N LEU A 99 -1.60 6.97 11.25
CA LEU A 99 -0.94 8.26 10.95
C LEU A 99 -1.93 9.44 10.84
N GLU A 100 -1.58 10.55 11.51
CA GLU A 100 -2.10 11.94 11.41
C GLU A 100 -3.63 12.06 11.19
N GLY A 101 -4.40 12.29 12.26
CA GLY A 101 -5.84 12.54 12.19
C GLY A 101 -6.20 14.03 12.05
N PHE A 102 -7.07 14.51 12.94
CA PHE A 102 -7.44 15.91 13.05
C PHE A 102 -6.45 16.68 13.94
N SER A 103 -5.93 17.83 13.51
CA SER A 103 -5.05 18.69 14.28
C SER A 103 -5.60 20.10 14.40
N ALA A 104 -5.82 20.56 15.62
CA ALA A 104 -6.16 21.95 15.96
C ALA A 104 -4.89 22.71 16.36
N THR A 105 -4.45 23.66 15.52
CA THR A 105 -3.22 24.44 15.75
C THR A 105 -3.48 25.73 16.53
N GLN A 106 -2.43 26.50 16.78
CA GLN A 106 -2.45 27.68 17.64
C GLN A 106 -3.54 28.69 17.25
N GLY A 107 -4.46 29.02 18.16
CA GLY A 107 -5.50 30.02 17.91
C GLY A 107 -6.67 29.54 17.06
N SER A 108 -6.69 28.28 16.61
CA SER A 108 -7.90 27.67 16.05
C SER A 108 -8.97 27.48 17.15
N VAL A 109 -10.24 27.48 16.73
CA VAL A 109 -11.40 27.22 17.60
C VAL A 109 -12.15 26.02 17.05
N VAL A 110 -12.25 24.95 17.83
CA VAL A 110 -12.93 23.71 17.45
C VAL A 110 -14.08 23.45 18.42
N THR A 111 -15.27 23.20 17.91
CA THR A 111 -16.43 22.80 18.69
C THR A 111 -16.95 21.46 18.20
N LEU A 112 -16.96 20.45 19.07
CA LEU A 112 -17.54 19.13 18.80
C LEU A 112 -18.82 18.97 19.63
N ALA A 113 -19.98 19.10 18.97
CA ALA A 113 -21.30 19.00 19.60
C ALA A 113 -22.05 17.71 19.22
N GLY A 114 -21.52 16.93 18.28
CA GLY A 114 -22.07 15.69 17.77
C GLY A 114 -21.13 15.06 16.73
N GLY A 115 -21.53 13.95 16.09
CA GLY A 115 -20.70 13.31 15.07
C GLY A 115 -19.55 12.48 15.63
N GLU A 116 -18.47 12.36 14.87
CA GLU A 116 -17.31 11.53 15.16
C GLU A 116 -16.02 12.24 14.71
N VAL A 117 -15.04 12.32 15.60
CA VAL A 117 -13.66 12.68 15.27
C VAL A 117 -12.83 11.41 15.35
N GLY A 118 -12.05 11.11 14.31
CA GLY A 118 -11.23 9.89 14.25
C GLY A 118 -10.01 9.90 15.15
N ASP A 119 -9.21 8.83 15.05
CA ASP A 119 -8.00 8.64 15.83
C ASP A 119 -6.98 9.78 15.66
N GLY A 120 -6.21 10.06 16.71
CA GLY A 120 -5.09 11.00 16.66
C GLY A 120 -5.51 12.47 16.65
N PHE A 121 -6.70 12.79 17.19
CA PHE A 121 -7.12 14.18 17.36
C PHE A 121 -6.16 14.92 18.30
N ALA A 122 -5.45 15.91 17.79
CA ALA A 122 -4.48 16.69 18.54
C ALA A 122 -4.94 18.14 18.75
N ALA A 123 -5.01 18.59 20.00
CA ALA A 123 -5.15 19.99 20.35
C ALA A 123 -3.76 20.56 20.72
N SER A 124 -3.18 21.32 19.79
CA SER A 124 -1.83 21.89 19.95
C SER A 124 -1.86 23.13 20.85
N PRO A 125 -0.70 23.58 21.39
CA PRO A 125 -0.64 24.75 22.26
C PRO A 125 -1.28 26.00 21.63
N GLY A 126 -2.14 26.68 22.40
CA GLY A 126 -2.87 27.89 21.98
C GLY A 126 -4.17 27.64 21.22
N SER A 127 -4.51 26.40 20.86
CA SER A 127 -5.84 26.05 20.31
C SER A 127 -6.93 26.12 21.38
N HIS A 128 -8.18 26.30 20.97
CA HIS A 128 -9.37 26.22 21.83
C HIS A 128 -10.30 25.13 21.31
N VAL A 129 -10.52 24.09 22.11
CA VAL A 129 -11.36 22.94 21.73
C VAL A 129 -12.44 22.75 22.79
N THR A 130 -13.70 22.80 22.39
CA THR A 130 -14.85 22.50 23.27
C THR A 130 -15.56 21.25 22.77
N ILE A 131 -15.71 20.25 23.63
CA ILE A 131 -16.37 18.99 23.32
C ILE A 131 -17.60 18.84 24.23
N SER A 132 -18.79 18.87 23.65
CA SER A 132 -20.08 18.76 24.35
C SER A 132 -20.94 17.60 23.86
N GLY A 133 -20.51 16.89 22.81
CA GLY A 133 -21.19 15.70 22.31
C GLY A 133 -20.36 14.94 21.29
N GLY A 134 -20.96 13.93 20.68
CA GLY A 134 -20.31 13.10 19.66
C GLY A 134 -19.36 12.04 20.24
N ARG A 135 -18.46 11.55 19.39
CA ARG A 135 -17.45 10.53 19.70
C ARG A 135 -16.06 11.02 19.32
N VAL A 136 -15.08 10.73 20.15
CA VAL A 136 -13.67 11.05 19.94
C VAL A 136 -12.93 9.73 19.81
N GLY A 137 -12.16 9.58 18.74
CA GLY A 137 -11.36 8.39 18.49
C GLY A 137 -10.20 8.24 19.47
N LEU A 138 -9.42 7.18 19.29
CA LEU A 138 -8.28 6.87 20.15
C LEU A 138 -7.18 7.90 19.96
N GLN A 139 -6.27 8.02 20.94
CA GLN A 139 -5.12 8.95 20.88
C GLN A 139 -5.54 10.43 20.87
N PHE A 140 -6.58 10.78 21.61
CA PHE A 140 -6.90 12.19 21.83
C PHE A 140 -5.76 12.86 22.62
N ASN A 141 -5.10 13.84 22.01
CA ASN A 141 -3.91 14.48 22.53
C ASN A 141 -4.17 15.97 22.78
N ALA A 142 -4.66 16.30 23.97
CA ALA A 142 -4.75 17.66 24.49
C ALA A 142 -3.39 18.07 25.09
N GLN A 143 -2.58 18.79 24.32
CA GLN A 143 -1.23 19.17 24.71
C GLN A 143 -1.21 20.36 25.67
N LEU A 144 -0.17 20.45 26.51
CA LEU A 144 0.03 21.54 27.45
C LEU A 144 0.01 22.90 26.73
N GLY A 145 -0.84 23.80 27.22
CA GLY A 145 -1.02 25.12 26.65
C GLY A 145 -2.14 25.21 25.61
N SER A 146 -2.77 24.09 25.23
CA SER A 146 -4.09 24.11 24.60
C SER A 146 -5.17 24.45 25.64
N HIS A 147 -6.31 24.97 25.20
CA HIS A 147 -7.50 25.12 26.02
C HIS A 147 -8.55 24.11 25.56
N VAL A 148 -8.58 22.95 26.21
CA VAL A 148 -9.59 21.93 25.95
C VAL A 148 -10.63 21.93 27.06
N GLU A 149 -11.90 21.97 26.71
CA GLU A 149 -13.04 21.91 27.63
C GLU A 149 -13.96 20.73 27.26
N LEU A 150 -14.25 19.87 28.25
CA LEU A 150 -15.28 18.84 28.16
C LEU A 150 -16.54 19.30 28.90
N ILE A 151 -17.65 19.38 28.18
CA ILE A 151 -18.96 19.78 28.72
C ILE A 151 -19.82 18.52 28.84
N GLY A 152 -20.13 18.12 30.07
CA GLY A 152 -20.76 16.84 30.34
C GLY A 152 -21.13 16.64 31.81
N ASN A 153 -21.25 15.41 32.27
CA ASN A 153 -21.38 15.05 33.68
C ASN A 153 -20.89 13.63 33.90
N ASP A 154 -21.14 13.09 35.10
CA ASP A 154 -20.78 11.72 35.48
C ASP A 154 -19.30 11.41 35.26
N PHE A 155 -18.44 12.43 35.38
CA PHE A 155 -17.00 12.29 35.25
C PHE A 155 -16.47 11.38 36.36
N MET A 156 -15.79 10.31 35.96
CA MET A 156 -15.12 9.37 36.86
C MET A 156 -13.64 9.27 36.49
N LEU A 157 -12.79 9.14 37.49
CA LEU A 157 -11.39 8.74 37.33
C LEU A 157 -11.23 7.42 38.08
N ASP A 158 -10.88 6.36 37.38
CA ASP A 158 -10.71 5.00 37.93
C ASP A 158 -11.98 4.51 38.66
N GLY A 159 -13.15 4.80 38.07
CA GLY A 159 -14.47 4.49 38.63
C GLY A 159 -14.89 5.35 39.82
N VAL A 160 -14.07 6.32 40.24
CA VAL A 160 -14.38 7.23 41.36
C VAL A 160 -14.87 8.57 40.82
N PRO A 161 -15.98 9.14 41.35
CA PRO A 161 -16.46 10.46 40.94
C PRO A 161 -15.38 11.54 41.01
N TYR A 162 -15.12 12.19 39.88
CA TYR A 162 -14.05 13.17 39.72
C TYR A 162 -14.58 14.60 39.78
N SER A 163 -14.31 15.33 40.87
CA SER A 163 -14.89 16.66 41.12
C SER A 163 -13.95 17.84 40.91
N SER A 164 -12.71 17.62 40.45
CA SER A 164 -11.81 18.75 40.11
C SER A 164 -12.34 19.52 38.90
N GLY A 165 -11.96 20.79 38.79
CA GLY A 165 -12.31 21.64 37.64
C GLY A 165 -11.52 21.29 36.37
N ASP A 166 -10.43 20.55 36.50
CA ASP A 166 -9.54 20.14 35.42
C ASP A 166 -9.03 18.70 35.62
N VAL A 167 -8.66 18.03 34.52
CA VAL A 167 -8.08 16.68 34.53
C VAL A 167 -6.75 16.66 33.78
N THR A 168 -5.80 15.90 34.31
CA THR A 168 -4.54 15.57 33.62
C THR A 168 -4.39 14.07 33.57
N LEU A 169 -4.27 13.54 32.36
CA LEU A 169 -3.94 12.15 32.05
C LEU A 169 -2.69 12.13 31.19
N SER A 170 -1.62 11.50 31.68
CA SER A 170 -0.46 11.25 30.86
C SER A 170 0.25 9.99 31.31
N ARG A 171 0.98 9.39 30.37
CA ARG A 171 1.84 8.23 30.64
C ARG A 171 2.87 8.45 31.74
N THR A 172 3.21 9.71 32.02
CA THR A 172 4.22 10.05 33.04
C THR A 172 3.60 10.24 34.42
N VAL A 173 2.32 10.60 34.50
CA VAL A 173 1.66 10.96 35.76
C VAL A 173 0.81 9.81 36.30
N ASN A 174 0.03 9.19 35.42
CA ASN A 174 -1.01 8.22 35.76
C ASN A 174 -1.22 7.27 34.59
N ALA A 175 -0.17 6.51 34.29
CA ALA A 175 -0.10 5.67 33.11
C ALA A 175 -1.30 4.73 32.99
N ASP A 176 -1.83 4.21 34.10
CA ASP A 176 -2.90 3.21 34.13
C ASP A 176 -4.31 3.78 34.40
N SER A 177 -4.46 5.10 34.53
CA SER A 177 -5.76 5.68 34.88
C SER A 177 -6.73 5.73 33.71
N ILE A 178 -8.01 5.48 34.00
CA ILE A 178 -9.11 5.54 33.05
C ILE A 178 -10.03 6.70 33.46
N PHE A 179 -10.22 7.65 32.56
CA PHE A 179 -11.16 8.74 32.76
C PHE A 179 -12.39 8.52 31.90
N THR A 180 -13.56 8.43 32.53
CA THR A 180 -14.83 8.27 31.84
C THR A 180 -15.77 9.42 32.16
N GLY A 181 -16.81 9.57 31.35
CA GLY A 181 -17.88 10.50 31.61
C GLY A 181 -18.97 10.40 30.55
N THR A 182 -19.95 11.29 30.65
CA THR A 182 -20.98 11.46 29.63
C THR A 182 -20.98 12.91 29.18
N LEU A 183 -20.92 13.16 27.87
CA LEU A 183 -21.01 14.49 27.29
C LEU A 183 -22.44 15.05 27.36
N ALA A 184 -22.61 16.34 27.12
CA ALA A 184 -23.89 17.04 27.24
C ALA A 184 -25.00 16.47 26.33
N ASP A 185 -24.66 15.88 25.19
CA ASP A 185 -25.61 15.20 24.29
C ASP A 185 -26.00 13.77 24.76
N GLY A 186 -25.38 13.28 25.83
CA GLY A 186 -25.62 11.94 26.38
C GLY A 186 -24.66 10.87 25.87
N SER A 187 -23.68 11.18 25.02
CA SER A 187 -22.67 10.22 24.58
C SER A 187 -21.68 9.91 25.71
N PRO A 188 -21.46 8.63 26.06
CA PRO A 188 -20.37 8.26 26.96
C PRO A 188 -19.02 8.33 26.23
N PHE A 189 -17.95 8.53 26.98
CA PHE A 189 -16.58 8.46 26.49
C PHE A 189 -15.68 7.72 27.47
N VAL A 190 -14.57 7.17 26.96
CA VAL A 190 -13.48 6.63 27.75
C VAL A 190 -12.17 7.25 27.24
N PHE A 191 -11.34 7.78 28.13
CA PHE A 191 -10.01 8.25 27.82
C PHE A 191 -8.98 7.55 28.69
N THR A 192 -7.90 7.06 28.08
CA THR A 192 -6.84 6.35 28.79
C THR A 192 -5.46 6.63 28.19
N PRO A 193 -4.42 6.89 29.00
CA PRO A 193 -3.04 6.94 28.52
C PRO A 193 -2.48 5.56 28.18
N LEU A 194 -3.18 4.47 28.55
CA LEU A 194 -2.80 3.11 28.19
C LEU A 194 -3.25 2.72 26.79
N THR A 195 -2.26 2.30 26.01
CA THR A 195 -2.46 1.23 25.05
C THR A 195 -1.29 0.28 25.25
N ALA A 196 -1.50 -0.81 25.97
CA ALA A 196 -0.80 -2.08 25.81
C ALA A 196 0.50 -2.00 24.97
N GLY A 197 1.63 -1.65 25.59
CA GLY A 197 2.96 -1.73 24.97
C GLY A 197 3.27 -0.77 23.80
N ARG A 198 2.37 0.12 23.37
CA ARG A 198 2.63 1.03 22.22
C ARG A 198 2.28 2.49 22.52
N GLN A 199 2.73 3.44 21.70
CA GLN A 199 2.69 4.90 21.93
C GLN A 199 1.29 5.56 21.77
N PHE A 200 0.21 4.80 21.86
CA PHE A 200 -1.10 5.15 21.29
C PHE A 200 -2.21 5.45 22.31
N GLY A 201 -1.88 5.93 23.50
CA GLY A 201 -2.89 6.33 24.48
C GLY A 201 -3.26 7.81 24.38
N ASP A 202 -4.39 8.16 24.96
CA ASP A 202 -4.83 9.53 25.13
C ASP A 202 -3.87 10.30 26.05
N ARG A 203 -3.78 11.60 25.82
CA ARG A 203 -3.01 12.51 26.65
C ARG A 203 -3.87 13.74 26.90
N LEU A 204 -4.22 13.95 28.16
CA LEU A 204 -4.98 15.10 28.62
C LEU A 204 -4.08 15.98 29.48
N GLU A 205 -3.74 17.19 29.06
CA GLU A 205 -2.94 18.11 29.86
C GLU A 205 -3.75 19.35 30.24
N SER A 206 -4.24 19.38 31.49
CA SER A 206 -5.06 20.48 32.04
C SER A 206 -6.39 20.70 31.30
N VAL A 207 -7.11 19.62 30.97
CA VAL A 207 -8.42 19.69 30.31
C VAL A 207 -9.48 20.16 31.30
N VAL A 208 -10.21 21.22 30.98
CA VAL A 208 -11.25 21.82 31.82
C VAL A 208 -12.54 21.00 31.75
N LEU A 209 -13.22 20.83 32.87
CA LEU A 209 -14.48 20.09 32.97
C LEU A 209 -15.64 21.02 33.35
N THR A 210 -16.65 21.10 32.50
CA THR A 210 -17.88 21.87 32.75
C THR A 210 -19.07 20.93 32.92
N ARG A 211 -19.67 20.95 34.11
CA ARG A 211 -20.78 20.05 34.45
C ARG A 211 -22.14 20.60 34.00
N VAL A 212 -22.92 19.78 33.29
CA VAL A 212 -24.28 20.09 32.84
C VAL A 212 -25.28 18.97 33.19
N ALA A 213 -26.58 19.26 33.14
CA ALA A 213 -27.60 18.22 33.29
C ALA A 213 -27.62 17.33 32.04
N LEU A 214 -27.52 16.01 32.23
CA LEU A 214 -27.54 15.05 31.13
C LEU A 214 -28.97 14.77 30.65
N PRO A 215 -29.15 14.38 29.38
CA PRO A 215 -30.41 13.82 28.91
C PRO A 215 -30.81 12.58 29.72
N PRO A 216 -32.11 12.38 30.03
CA PRO A 216 -32.58 11.20 30.76
C PRO A 216 -32.18 9.90 30.03
N ILE A 217 -31.78 8.88 30.78
CA ILE A 217 -31.55 7.53 30.24
C ILE A 217 -32.89 6.83 29.98
N ASP A 218 -32.99 6.16 28.84
CA ASP A 218 -33.97 5.10 28.66
C ASP A 218 -33.37 3.79 29.19
N LEU A 219 -34.02 3.22 30.20
CA LEU A 219 -33.64 1.96 30.84
C LEU A 219 -34.32 0.75 30.18
N ALA A 220 -35.26 0.96 29.25
CA ALA A 220 -35.80 -0.13 28.47
C ALA A 220 -34.69 -0.72 27.58
N PRO A 221 -34.54 -2.05 27.52
CA PRO A 221 -33.62 -2.67 26.59
C PRO A 221 -33.93 -2.23 25.15
N SER A 222 -32.93 -1.69 24.49
CA SER A 222 -33.02 -1.25 23.09
C SER A 222 -32.61 -2.38 22.15
N VAL A 223 -33.14 -2.38 20.92
CA VAL A 223 -32.72 -3.30 19.86
C VAL A 223 -32.33 -2.46 18.65
N VAL A 224 -31.14 -2.71 18.11
CA VAL A 224 -30.66 -2.13 16.86
C VAL A 224 -30.60 -3.25 15.81
N ASP A 225 -31.31 -3.04 14.72
CA ASP A 225 -31.42 -3.93 13.57
C ASP A 225 -31.51 -3.10 12.28
N GLY A 226 -31.58 -3.75 11.11
CA GLY A 226 -31.67 -3.04 9.83
C GLY A 226 -32.93 -2.17 9.64
N SER A 227 -33.89 -2.23 10.58
CA SER A 227 -35.13 -1.44 10.55
C SER A 227 -35.15 -0.26 11.52
N THR A 228 -34.17 -0.19 12.44
CA THR A 228 -34.07 0.82 13.49
C THR A 228 -32.84 1.72 13.22
N PRO A 229 -33.01 2.83 12.49
CA PRO A 229 -31.88 3.58 11.94
C PRO A 229 -31.11 4.43 12.95
N VAL A 230 -31.61 4.58 14.19
CA VAL A 230 -30.98 5.45 15.19
C VAL A 230 -30.56 4.63 16.39
N ALA A 231 -29.28 4.24 16.41
CA ALA A 231 -28.64 3.79 17.62
C ALA A 231 -28.40 4.98 18.58
N PRO A 232 -28.45 4.78 19.90
CA PRO A 232 -27.91 5.76 20.85
C PRO A 232 -26.42 6.00 20.57
N ALA A 233 -25.89 7.13 21.03
CA ALA A 233 -24.47 7.46 20.83
C ALA A 233 -23.49 6.55 21.61
N GLY A 234 -24.01 5.84 22.61
CA GLY A 234 -23.32 4.85 23.43
C GLY A 234 -24.27 4.33 24.51
N LEU A 235 -23.76 3.52 25.45
CA LEU A 235 -24.54 3.01 26.58
C LEU A 235 -24.00 3.52 27.90
N ARG A 236 -24.89 4.04 28.74
CA ARG A 236 -24.62 4.51 30.10
C ARG A 236 -25.04 3.47 31.14
N ALA A 237 -24.73 3.76 32.40
CA ALA A 237 -25.04 2.92 33.55
C ALA A 237 -26.50 2.43 33.54
N GLY A 238 -26.67 1.10 33.56
CA GLY A 238 -27.97 0.43 33.59
C GLY A 238 -28.72 0.34 32.26
N GLN A 239 -28.19 0.90 31.16
CA GLN A 239 -28.75 0.70 29.82
C GLN A 239 -28.35 -0.66 29.25
N ALA A 240 -29.26 -1.25 28.47
CA ALA A 240 -29.02 -2.50 27.76
C ALA A 240 -29.39 -2.37 26.27
N MET A 241 -28.63 -3.04 25.41
CA MET A 241 -28.88 -3.08 23.97
C MET A 241 -28.63 -4.47 23.38
N THR A 242 -29.44 -4.84 22.40
CA THR A 242 -29.15 -5.96 21.48
C THR A 242 -28.91 -5.47 20.06
N LEU A 243 -27.74 -5.76 19.49
CA LEU A 243 -27.43 -5.58 18.06
C LEU A 243 -27.72 -6.88 17.30
N LYS A 244 -28.61 -6.80 16.31
CA LYS A 244 -29.02 -7.93 15.47
C LYS A 244 -28.50 -7.81 14.05
N ALA A 245 -28.65 -8.89 13.28
CA ALA A 245 -28.31 -8.92 11.86
C ALA A 245 -28.92 -7.73 11.09
N GLY A 246 -28.11 -7.09 10.24
CA GLY A 246 -28.47 -5.89 9.49
C GLY A 246 -28.37 -4.59 10.29
N GLY A 247 -28.24 -4.64 11.62
CA GLY A 247 -27.91 -3.48 12.44
C GLY A 247 -26.45 -3.09 12.31
N ALA A 248 -26.16 -1.80 12.47
CA ALA A 248 -24.79 -1.29 12.53
C ALA A 248 -24.65 -0.28 13.67
N LEU A 249 -23.60 -0.41 14.46
CA LEU A 249 -23.15 0.61 15.41
C LEU A 249 -21.91 1.31 14.83
N PRO A 250 -21.75 2.60 15.08
CA PRO A 250 -20.68 3.37 14.45
C PRO A 250 -19.34 3.13 15.19
N CYS A 251 -18.24 3.71 14.70
CA CYS A 251 -16.93 3.59 15.34
C CYS A 251 -16.90 4.28 16.72
N TYR A 252 -15.96 3.92 17.59
CA TYR A 252 -15.79 4.55 18.91
C TYR A 252 -17.07 4.52 19.75
N PHE A 253 -17.87 3.48 19.57
CA PHE A 253 -19.04 3.27 20.40
C PHE A 253 -18.58 2.90 21.81
N ALA A 254 -19.01 3.66 22.82
CA ALA A 254 -18.61 3.43 24.21
C ALA A 254 -19.76 2.80 25.02
N VAL A 255 -19.41 1.83 25.85
CA VAL A 255 -20.28 1.16 26.82
C VAL A 255 -19.69 1.40 28.20
N VAL A 256 -20.33 2.28 29.00
CA VAL A 256 -19.88 2.61 30.35
C VAL A 256 -20.95 2.16 31.34
N ASP A 257 -20.64 1.14 32.14
CA ASP A 257 -21.54 0.49 33.11
C ASP A 257 -22.87 -0.03 32.49
N GLY A 258 -22.88 -0.27 31.18
CA GLY A 258 -24.01 -0.78 30.41
C GLY A 258 -23.82 -2.23 29.94
N SER A 259 -24.82 -2.77 29.25
CA SER A 259 -24.73 -4.10 28.63
C SER A 259 -25.04 -4.08 27.14
N LEU A 260 -24.19 -4.71 26.34
CA LEU A 260 -24.30 -4.81 24.90
C LEU A 260 -24.27 -6.29 24.48
N SER A 261 -25.35 -6.78 23.89
CA SER A 261 -25.44 -8.13 23.30
C SER A 261 -25.44 -8.04 21.79
N ILE A 262 -24.54 -8.76 21.13
CA ILE A 262 -24.33 -8.74 19.69
C ILE A 262 -24.67 -10.13 19.15
N GLU A 263 -25.87 -10.25 18.58
CA GLU A 263 -26.39 -11.48 17.96
C GLU A 263 -26.10 -11.51 16.45
N GLY A 264 -25.75 -10.38 15.87
CA GLY A 264 -25.41 -10.16 14.45
C GLY A 264 -25.03 -8.71 14.20
N GLY A 265 -24.96 -8.30 12.93
CA GLY A 265 -24.67 -6.92 12.56
C GLY A 265 -23.17 -6.60 12.63
N ALA A 266 -22.84 -5.31 12.58
CA ALA A 266 -21.46 -4.83 12.64
C ALA A 266 -21.30 -3.63 13.58
N ILE A 267 -20.22 -3.61 14.35
CA ILE A 267 -19.78 -2.43 15.09
C ILE A 267 -18.53 -1.92 14.39
N GLY A 268 -18.43 -0.60 14.19
CA GLY A 268 -17.21 0.03 13.70
C GLY A 268 -15.99 -0.26 14.59
N LYS A 269 -14.82 0.23 14.18
CA LYS A 269 -13.61 0.14 14.99
C LYS A 269 -13.72 0.93 16.31
N GLY A 270 -12.87 0.63 17.28
CA GLY A 270 -12.72 1.41 18.50
C GLY A 270 -13.84 1.20 19.51
N LEU A 271 -14.53 0.05 19.53
CA LEU A 271 -15.49 -0.23 20.61
C LEU A 271 -14.77 -0.15 21.97
N GLU A 272 -15.33 0.59 22.92
CA GLU A 272 -14.75 0.73 24.26
C GLU A 272 -15.73 0.30 25.35
N GLY A 273 -15.27 -0.53 26.29
CA GLY A 273 -16.05 -0.98 27.45
C GLY A 273 -15.38 -0.62 28.76
N ASN A 274 -16.08 0.05 29.68
CA ASN A 274 -15.63 0.29 31.06
C ASN A 274 -16.76 -0.07 32.03
N GLY A 275 -16.55 -1.05 32.92
CA GLY A 275 -17.64 -1.64 33.72
C GLY A 275 -18.73 -2.31 32.86
N ALA A 276 -18.41 -2.63 31.60
CA ALA A 276 -19.38 -3.06 30.60
C ALA A 276 -19.60 -4.57 30.62
N VAL A 277 -20.81 -5.02 30.30
CA VAL A 277 -21.09 -6.44 29.99
C VAL A 277 -21.33 -6.59 28.50
N ILE A 278 -20.35 -7.12 27.77
CA ILE A 278 -20.39 -7.26 26.31
C ILE A 278 -20.48 -8.74 25.94
N ASN A 279 -21.56 -9.14 25.27
CA ASN A 279 -21.81 -10.53 24.84
C ASN A 279 -21.78 -10.60 23.31
N LEU A 280 -20.79 -11.27 22.72
CA LEU A 280 -20.67 -11.50 21.28
C LEU A 280 -21.07 -12.94 20.93
N ALA A 281 -22.29 -13.11 20.42
CA ALA A 281 -22.81 -14.40 19.95
C ALA A 281 -22.77 -14.55 18.42
N GLY A 282 -22.74 -13.44 17.68
CA GLY A 282 -22.64 -13.36 16.23
C GLY A 282 -22.21 -11.97 15.77
N GLY A 283 -22.14 -11.72 14.46
CA GLY A 283 -21.76 -10.39 13.93
C GLY A 283 -20.26 -10.09 14.00
N GLU A 284 -19.90 -8.83 13.82
CA GLU A 284 -18.51 -8.36 13.78
C GLU A 284 -18.31 -7.12 14.68
N ILE A 285 -17.26 -7.14 15.49
CA ILE A 285 -16.66 -5.96 16.12
C ILE A 285 -15.44 -5.59 15.28
N GLY A 286 -15.33 -4.32 14.87
CA GLY A 286 -14.19 -3.82 14.11
C GLY A 286 -12.85 -3.89 14.86
N HIS A 287 -11.85 -3.21 14.32
CA HIS A 287 -10.51 -3.15 14.90
C HIS A 287 -10.48 -2.37 16.23
N PHE A 288 -9.45 -2.58 17.05
CA PHE A 288 -9.21 -1.80 18.27
C PHE A 288 -10.35 -1.88 19.30
N PHE A 289 -10.81 -3.11 19.59
CA PHE A 289 -11.74 -3.32 20.69
C PHE A 289 -10.98 -3.17 22.02
N ASN A 290 -11.35 -2.21 22.86
CA ASN A 290 -10.70 -1.99 24.15
C ASN A 290 -11.69 -2.21 25.29
N THR A 291 -11.25 -2.90 26.34
CA THR A 291 -12.04 -3.05 27.56
C THR A 291 -11.21 -2.80 28.80
N TYR A 292 -11.86 -2.19 29.78
CA TYR A 292 -11.24 -1.62 30.97
C TYR A 292 -11.93 -2.11 32.25
N ALA A 293 -11.45 -1.61 33.38
CA ALA A 293 -11.80 -2.04 34.73
C ALA A 293 -13.28 -2.39 34.93
N GLY A 294 -13.50 -3.60 35.46
CA GLY A 294 -14.82 -4.09 35.83
C GLY A 294 -15.66 -4.62 34.66
N SER A 295 -15.12 -4.62 33.43
CA SER A 295 -15.83 -5.17 32.28
C SER A 295 -15.83 -6.70 32.27
N GLU A 296 -16.87 -7.27 31.70
CA GLU A 296 -17.03 -8.69 31.39
C GLU A 296 -17.31 -8.83 29.89
N VAL A 297 -16.49 -9.62 29.20
CA VAL A 297 -16.63 -9.88 27.77
C VAL A 297 -16.84 -11.37 27.53
N ASN A 298 -17.99 -11.73 26.95
CA ASN A 298 -18.35 -13.11 26.66
C ASN A 298 -18.43 -13.31 25.14
N ILE A 299 -17.53 -14.13 24.57
CA ILE A 299 -17.46 -14.41 23.14
C ILE A 299 -17.83 -15.87 22.90
N THR A 300 -19.03 -16.11 22.37
CA THR A 300 -19.51 -17.45 22.03
C THR A 300 -19.59 -17.68 20.52
N GLY A 301 -19.43 -16.62 19.71
CA GLY A 301 -19.48 -16.62 18.25
C GLY A 301 -19.00 -15.27 17.69
N GLY A 302 -19.32 -14.98 16.43
CA GLY A 302 -18.95 -13.73 15.78
C GLY A 302 -17.46 -13.56 15.52
N LYS A 303 -17.07 -12.34 15.13
CA LYS A 303 -15.69 -11.95 14.82
C LYS A 303 -15.31 -10.67 15.57
N VAL A 304 -14.11 -10.65 16.14
CA VAL A 304 -13.45 -9.45 16.64
C VAL A 304 -12.27 -9.17 15.70
N GLY A 305 -12.18 -7.93 15.21
CA GLY A 305 -11.10 -7.53 14.31
C GLY A 305 -9.71 -7.55 14.95
N PHE A 306 -8.73 -7.04 14.20
CA PHE A 306 -7.39 -6.77 14.70
C PHE A 306 -7.39 -5.95 16.01
N ARG A 307 -6.60 -6.41 16.97
CA ARG A 307 -6.27 -5.77 18.24
C ARG A 307 -7.44 -5.63 19.21
N PHE A 308 -7.56 -6.61 20.09
CA PHE A 308 -8.46 -6.58 21.25
C PHE A 308 -7.60 -6.42 22.49
N GLU A 309 -7.72 -5.29 23.20
CA GLU A 309 -6.95 -5.01 24.42
C GLU A 309 -7.85 -5.06 25.65
N ALA A 310 -7.43 -5.80 26.67
CA ALA A 310 -8.19 -5.96 27.91
C ALA A 310 -7.37 -5.62 29.16
N LEU A 311 -7.83 -4.67 29.96
CA LEU A 311 -7.21 -4.23 31.22
C LEU A 311 -8.22 -4.30 32.37
N ASP A 312 -7.88 -5.00 33.46
CA ASP A 312 -8.80 -5.22 34.59
C ASP A 312 -10.17 -5.78 34.14
N THR A 313 -10.18 -6.62 33.10
CA THR A 313 -11.37 -7.19 32.46
C THR A 313 -11.42 -8.72 32.66
N THR A 314 -12.63 -9.27 32.83
CA THR A 314 -12.86 -10.71 32.71
C THR A 314 -13.30 -11.05 31.28
N ILE A 315 -12.57 -11.92 30.59
CA ILE A 315 -12.90 -12.37 29.23
C ILE A 315 -13.21 -13.87 29.26
N ASN A 316 -14.32 -14.28 28.64
CA ASN A 316 -14.69 -15.67 28.43
C ASN A 316 -14.86 -15.93 26.93
N VAL A 317 -14.08 -16.85 26.37
CA VAL A 317 -14.11 -17.22 24.95
C VAL A 317 -14.48 -18.69 24.84
N SER A 318 -15.66 -18.99 24.33
CA SER A 318 -16.11 -20.38 24.07
C SER A 318 -16.33 -20.67 22.59
N GLY A 319 -16.20 -19.66 21.73
CA GLY A 319 -16.39 -19.74 20.28
C GLY A 319 -15.95 -18.44 19.60
N GLY A 320 -16.34 -18.26 18.33
CA GLY A 320 -16.01 -17.06 17.55
C GLY A 320 -14.57 -17.01 17.04
N HIS A 321 -14.21 -15.88 16.44
CA HIS A 321 -12.88 -15.58 15.92
C HIS A 321 -12.38 -14.25 16.45
N ILE A 322 -11.23 -14.24 17.12
CA ILE A 322 -10.54 -13.03 17.56
C ILE A 322 -9.30 -12.85 16.67
N GLY A 323 -9.22 -11.70 16.02
CA GLY A 323 -8.10 -11.34 15.14
C GLY A 323 -6.76 -11.23 15.87
N SER A 324 -5.73 -10.83 15.14
CA SER A 324 -4.38 -10.72 15.69
C SER A 324 -4.26 -9.66 16.81
N LEU A 325 -3.32 -9.86 17.74
CA LEU A 325 -3.05 -9.01 18.90
C LEU A 325 -4.20 -8.96 19.92
N PHE A 326 -4.68 -10.11 20.38
CA PHE A 326 -5.51 -10.17 21.58
C PHE A 326 -4.62 -10.02 22.83
N GLY A 327 -4.59 -8.83 23.42
CA GLY A 327 -3.79 -8.49 24.59
C GLY A 327 -4.55 -8.62 25.90
N VAL A 328 -4.05 -9.46 26.81
CA VAL A 328 -4.53 -9.62 28.18
C VAL A 328 -3.54 -8.97 29.14
N HIS A 329 -3.90 -7.81 29.68
CA HIS A 329 -3.02 -6.96 30.50
C HIS A 329 -3.25 -7.12 31.99
N THR A 330 -2.54 -6.31 32.78
CA THR A 330 -2.62 -6.26 34.24
C THR A 330 -4.06 -6.37 34.74
N GLY A 331 -4.28 -7.29 35.66
CA GLY A 331 -5.57 -7.51 36.34
C GLY A 331 -6.65 -8.15 35.47
N SER A 332 -6.42 -8.31 34.16
CA SER A 332 -7.33 -9.05 33.29
C SER A 332 -7.15 -10.56 33.44
N VAL A 333 -8.27 -11.26 33.31
CA VAL A 333 -8.33 -12.73 33.31
C VAL A 333 -9.10 -13.19 32.09
N ALA A 334 -8.45 -13.93 31.19
CA ALA A 334 -9.11 -14.57 30.06
C ALA A 334 -9.27 -16.07 30.29
N THR A 335 -10.46 -16.61 30.03
CA THR A 335 -10.73 -18.05 29.99
C THR A 335 -11.13 -18.44 28.58
N ILE A 336 -10.34 -19.29 27.93
CA ILE A 336 -10.53 -19.71 26.55
C ILE A 336 -10.82 -21.21 26.54
N SER A 337 -12.05 -21.59 26.21
CA SER A 337 -12.50 -22.98 26.11
C SER A 337 -12.85 -23.41 24.69
N GLY A 338 -12.80 -22.50 23.72
CA GLY A 338 -13.16 -22.73 22.32
C GLY A 338 -12.88 -21.49 21.46
N GLY A 339 -13.27 -21.55 20.18
CA GLY A 339 -13.04 -20.47 19.22
C GLY A 339 -11.65 -20.46 18.61
N MET A 340 -11.38 -19.42 17.83
CA MET A 340 -10.11 -19.19 17.13
C MET A 340 -9.53 -17.84 17.56
N VAL A 341 -8.25 -17.81 17.92
CA VAL A 341 -7.52 -16.59 18.30
C VAL A 341 -6.24 -16.54 17.47
N ASP A 342 -6.13 -15.58 16.55
CA ASP A 342 -4.97 -15.52 15.65
C ASP A 342 -3.66 -15.31 16.43
N SER A 343 -3.68 -14.47 17.46
CA SER A 343 -2.54 -14.19 18.33
C SER A 343 -3.02 -13.75 19.71
N LEU A 344 -2.37 -14.28 20.76
CA LEU A 344 -2.65 -14.01 22.15
C LEU A 344 -1.39 -13.50 22.84
N GLU A 345 -1.43 -12.28 23.37
CA GLU A 345 -0.37 -11.66 24.15
C GLU A 345 -0.82 -11.54 25.61
N VAL A 346 -0.08 -12.15 26.53
CA VAL A 346 -0.31 -12.05 27.98
C VAL A 346 0.77 -11.18 28.59
N SER A 347 0.42 -9.93 28.91
CA SER A 347 1.34 -8.96 29.49
C SER A 347 1.54 -9.21 30.99
N SER A 348 2.49 -8.49 31.58
CA SER A 348 2.73 -8.52 33.02
C SER A 348 1.45 -8.28 33.82
N GLY A 349 1.17 -9.13 34.82
CA GLY A 349 -0.04 -9.05 35.65
C GLY A 349 -1.32 -9.56 34.99
N GLY A 350 -1.30 -9.92 33.70
CA GLY A 350 -2.41 -10.60 33.02
C GLY A 350 -2.41 -12.10 33.29
N SER A 351 -3.60 -12.70 33.28
CA SER A 351 -3.80 -14.14 33.51
C SER A 351 -4.64 -14.78 32.41
N VAL A 352 -4.21 -15.93 31.90
CA VAL A 352 -5.00 -16.71 30.94
C VAL A 352 -5.14 -18.16 31.37
N ASN A 353 -6.36 -18.70 31.26
CA ASN A 353 -6.66 -20.12 31.35
C ASN A 353 -7.15 -20.65 29.99
N VAL A 354 -6.40 -21.55 29.36
CA VAL A 354 -6.78 -22.18 28.09
C VAL A 354 -7.15 -23.63 28.34
N THR A 355 -8.37 -24.03 27.99
CA THR A 355 -8.86 -25.42 28.09
C THR A 355 -9.35 -25.97 26.75
N GLY A 356 -9.29 -25.19 25.68
CA GLY A 356 -9.76 -25.54 24.34
C GLY A 356 -9.58 -24.37 23.36
N GLY A 357 -10.02 -24.56 22.10
CA GLY A 357 -9.88 -23.58 21.02
C GLY A 357 -8.59 -23.73 20.21
N SER A 358 -8.39 -22.85 19.22
CA SER A 358 -7.17 -22.78 18.42
C SER A 358 -6.53 -21.40 18.57
N ILE A 359 -5.23 -21.34 18.89
CA ILE A 359 -4.47 -20.12 19.13
C ILE A 359 -3.26 -20.09 18.21
N GLY A 360 -2.97 -18.98 17.53
CA GLY A 360 -1.71 -18.82 16.80
C GLY A 360 -1.75 -19.18 15.32
N PHE A 361 -2.91 -19.13 14.66
CA PHE A 361 -2.98 -19.28 13.20
C PHE A 361 -4.01 -18.36 12.56
N GLY A 362 -3.56 -17.33 11.83
CA GLY A 362 -4.44 -16.45 11.05
C GLY A 362 -3.85 -16.02 9.70
N GLY A 363 -2.86 -16.76 9.18
CA GLY A 363 -2.08 -16.39 7.99
C GLY A 363 -1.15 -15.18 8.15
N SER A 364 -1.33 -14.42 9.24
CA SER A 364 -0.51 -13.27 9.64
C SER A 364 0.87 -13.71 10.16
N LEU A 365 1.90 -12.94 9.83
CA LEU A 365 3.27 -13.13 10.36
C LEU A 365 3.36 -12.93 11.89
N TYR A 366 2.29 -12.43 12.52
CA TYR A 366 2.22 -12.17 13.96
C TYR A 366 1.46 -13.27 14.74
N SER A 367 1.09 -14.36 14.08
CA SER A 367 0.37 -15.46 14.74
C SER A 367 1.29 -16.10 15.79
N SER A 368 0.96 -15.91 17.07
CA SER A 368 1.77 -16.36 18.19
C SER A 368 0.98 -16.35 19.50
N PHE A 369 1.33 -17.28 20.39
CA PHE A 369 1.07 -17.13 21.83
C PHE A 369 2.30 -16.50 22.46
N ARG A 370 2.17 -15.39 23.18
CA ARG A 370 3.29 -14.75 23.87
C ARG A 370 2.95 -14.41 25.31
N ALA A 371 3.66 -15.02 26.25
CA ALA A 371 3.60 -14.70 27.67
C ALA A 371 4.83 -13.88 28.08
N TYR A 372 4.62 -12.61 28.42
CA TYR A 372 5.67 -11.68 28.85
C TYR A 372 6.05 -11.90 30.32
N SER A 373 7.19 -11.35 30.74
CA SER A 373 7.63 -11.42 32.15
C SER A 373 6.55 -10.91 33.14
N GLY A 374 6.26 -11.69 34.18
CA GLY A 374 5.25 -11.39 35.20
C GLY A 374 3.80 -11.71 34.80
N SER A 375 3.57 -12.27 33.61
CA SER A 375 2.27 -12.85 33.22
C SER A 375 2.05 -14.23 33.84
N GLU A 376 0.80 -14.70 33.85
CA GLU A 376 0.42 -16.05 34.24
C GLU A 376 -0.41 -16.71 33.14
N ALA A 377 -0.05 -17.92 32.74
CA ALA A 377 -0.83 -18.67 31.76
C ALA A 377 -0.91 -20.14 32.15
N ARG A 378 -2.11 -20.69 32.22
CA ARG A 378 -2.35 -22.10 32.49
C ARG A 378 -3.06 -22.74 31.31
N ILE A 379 -2.39 -23.69 30.67
CA ILE A 379 -2.84 -24.29 29.42
C ILE A 379 -3.08 -25.78 29.67
N ALA A 380 -4.34 -26.18 29.59
CA ALA A 380 -4.81 -27.54 29.82
C ALA A 380 -5.50 -28.16 28.60
N GLY A 381 -5.56 -27.44 27.48
CA GLY A 381 -6.18 -27.89 26.24
C GLY A 381 -6.02 -26.91 25.08
N GLY A 382 -6.64 -27.24 23.95
CA GLY A 382 -6.61 -26.47 22.70
C GLY A 382 -5.52 -26.91 21.73
N ALA A 383 -5.41 -26.17 20.63
CA ALA A 383 -4.36 -26.28 19.62
C ALA A 383 -3.60 -24.97 19.49
N PHE A 384 -2.30 -25.07 19.27
CA PHE A 384 -1.39 -23.93 19.20
C PHE A 384 -0.64 -23.98 17.89
N GLY A 385 -0.62 -22.88 17.15
CA GLY A 385 0.16 -22.73 15.94
C GLY A 385 1.61 -22.37 16.23
N GLN A 386 2.28 -21.92 15.17
CA GLN A 386 3.69 -21.55 15.22
C GLN A 386 3.95 -20.40 16.21
N SER A 387 5.14 -20.39 16.81
CA SER A 387 5.61 -19.33 17.73
C SER A 387 4.88 -19.24 19.07
N PHE A 388 4.86 -20.33 19.83
CA PHE A 388 4.64 -20.33 21.27
C PHE A 388 5.84 -19.75 22.01
N ARG A 389 5.67 -18.58 22.65
CA ARG A 389 6.74 -17.83 23.31
C ARG A 389 6.41 -17.58 24.78
N SER A 390 7.20 -18.13 25.68
CA SER A 390 7.22 -17.85 27.11
C SER A 390 8.55 -17.18 27.44
N GLU A 391 8.49 -15.94 27.94
CA GLU A 391 9.68 -15.18 28.33
C GLU A 391 10.08 -15.47 29.78
N VAL A 392 11.35 -15.23 30.10
CA VAL A 392 11.88 -15.37 31.47
C VAL A 392 11.04 -14.55 32.46
N GLY A 393 10.60 -15.21 33.53
CA GLY A 393 9.75 -14.63 34.58
C GLY A 393 8.25 -14.63 34.27
N SER A 394 7.82 -15.12 33.11
CA SER A 394 6.41 -15.54 32.91
C SER A 394 6.14 -16.82 33.73
N LYS A 395 4.90 -17.00 34.19
CA LYS A 395 4.47 -18.21 34.91
C LYS A 395 3.55 -19.03 34.01
N VAL A 396 4.15 -19.67 33.01
CA VAL A 396 3.43 -20.55 32.10
C VAL A 396 3.40 -21.97 32.68
N GLU A 397 2.21 -22.55 32.79
CA GLU A 397 1.96 -23.92 33.23
C GLU A 397 1.26 -24.70 32.10
N LEU A 398 1.85 -25.83 31.70
CA LEU A 398 1.23 -26.80 30.80
C LEU A 398 0.70 -27.98 31.61
N VAL A 399 -0.60 -28.26 31.49
CA VAL A 399 -1.31 -29.30 32.22
C VAL A 399 -1.68 -30.42 31.25
N GLY A 400 -1.09 -31.59 31.43
CA GLY A 400 -1.20 -32.68 30.46
C GLY A 400 -0.33 -33.88 30.82
N GLY A 401 0.00 -34.70 29.85
CA GLY A 401 0.88 -35.84 30.03
C GLY A 401 1.66 -36.15 28.75
N GLU A 402 2.36 -37.28 28.75
CA GLU A 402 3.13 -37.75 27.58
C GLU A 402 4.22 -36.77 27.10
N PHE A 403 4.68 -35.86 27.99
CA PHE A 403 5.70 -34.86 27.71
C PHE A 403 7.03 -35.50 27.28
N ARG A 404 7.56 -35.07 26.12
CA ARG A 404 8.80 -35.57 25.54
C ARG A 404 9.63 -34.45 24.93
N ILE A 405 10.95 -34.48 25.14
CA ILE A 405 11.91 -33.65 24.40
C ILE A 405 12.74 -34.57 23.50
N ASN A 406 12.73 -34.31 22.18
CA ASN A 406 13.42 -35.12 21.17
C ASN A 406 13.06 -36.62 21.29
N GLY A 407 11.77 -36.90 21.54
CA GLY A 407 11.23 -38.25 21.73
C GLY A 407 11.49 -38.89 23.11
N GLN A 408 12.35 -38.31 23.95
CA GLN A 408 12.64 -38.79 25.30
C GLN A 408 11.67 -38.22 26.32
N ALA A 409 11.16 -39.05 27.24
CA ALA A 409 10.22 -38.59 28.26
C ALA A 409 10.86 -37.54 29.19
N VAL A 410 10.12 -36.46 29.47
CA VAL A 410 10.54 -35.43 30.42
C VAL A 410 10.17 -35.86 31.84
N THR A 411 11.16 -35.87 32.73
CA THR A 411 10.95 -36.17 34.17
C THR A 411 10.93 -34.94 35.05
N ASP A 412 11.48 -33.82 34.56
CA ASP A 412 11.53 -32.56 35.29
C ASP A 412 10.17 -31.85 35.23
N SER A 413 9.87 -31.06 36.26
CA SER A 413 8.62 -30.27 36.33
C SER A 413 8.75 -28.90 35.66
N ILE A 414 9.91 -28.57 35.10
CA ILE A 414 10.18 -27.31 34.41
C ILE A 414 10.92 -27.64 33.11
N VAL A 415 10.55 -26.96 32.02
CA VAL A 415 11.18 -27.11 30.71
C VAL A 415 11.64 -25.76 30.17
N THR A 416 12.88 -25.75 29.68
CA THR A 416 13.44 -24.70 28.84
C THR A 416 13.99 -25.37 27.59
N LEU A 417 13.67 -24.85 26.40
CA LEU A 417 14.10 -25.45 25.14
C LEU A 417 15.42 -24.86 24.66
N ALA A 418 16.36 -25.74 24.29
CA ALA A 418 17.56 -25.35 23.57
C ALA A 418 17.28 -25.23 22.07
N ALA A 419 18.21 -24.59 21.34
CA ALA A 419 18.13 -24.50 19.89
C ALA A 419 18.00 -25.90 19.25
N GLY A 420 16.91 -26.09 18.52
CA GLY A 420 16.60 -27.34 17.82
C GLY A 420 15.89 -28.40 18.68
N ASP A 421 15.61 -28.19 19.96
CA ASP A 421 14.77 -29.14 20.71
C ASP A 421 13.36 -29.22 20.13
N VAL A 422 12.78 -30.42 20.18
CA VAL A 422 11.38 -30.66 19.78
C VAL A 422 10.64 -31.18 21.00
N PHE A 423 9.79 -30.36 21.58
CA PHE A 423 8.99 -30.68 22.75
C PHE A 423 7.57 -31.05 22.32
N THR A 424 7.13 -32.25 22.69
CA THR A 424 5.79 -32.74 22.39
C THR A 424 5.08 -33.21 23.64
N GLY A 425 3.76 -33.25 23.59
CA GLY A 425 2.94 -33.78 24.68
C GLY A 425 1.47 -33.85 24.31
N THR A 426 0.65 -34.14 25.31
CA THR A 426 -0.80 -34.15 25.18
C THR A 426 -1.40 -33.40 26.35
N PHE A 427 -2.19 -32.37 26.06
CA PHE A 427 -2.91 -31.61 27.07
C PHE A 427 -3.99 -32.46 27.78
N ALA A 428 -4.50 -31.96 28.91
CA ALA A 428 -5.49 -32.66 29.71
C ALA A 428 -6.83 -32.90 28.98
N ASP A 429 -7.17 -32.10 27.97
CA ASP A 429 -8.33 -32.31 27.09
C ASP A 429 -8.10 -33.41 26.03
N GLY A 430 -6.87 -33.91 25.89
CA GLY A 430 -6.47 -34.92 24.92
C GLY A 430 -5.89 -34.37 23.62
N GLY A 431 -5.80 -33.05 23.44
CA GLY A 431 -5.13 -32.41 22.31
C GLY A 431 -3.62 -32.63 22.35
N SER A 432 -3.03 -32.99 21.22
CA SER A 432 -1.57 -33.05 21.07
C SER A 432 -1.00 -31.67 20.76
N PHE A 433 0.25 -31.43 21.12
CA PHE A 433 0.98 -30.21 20.73
C PHE A 433 2.42 -30.53 20.34
N VAL A 434 3.01 -29.63 19.56
CA VAL A 434 4.43 -29.61 19.21
C VAL A 434 4.94 -28.20 19.48
N PHE A 435 6.06 -28.07 20.20
CA PHE A 435 6.78 -26.83 20.39
C PHE A 435 8.24 -27.04 20.05
N SER A 436 8.78 -26.25 19.12
CA SER A 436 10.12 -26.35 18.58
C SER A 436 10.68 -24.96 18.25
N PRO A 437 11.88 -24.60 18.74
CA PRO A 437 12.54 -23.36 18.29
C PRO A 437 12.85 -23.33 16.79
N LEU A 438 12.76 -24.46 16.09
CA LEU A 438 12.85 -24.51 14.62
C LEU A 438 11.67 -23.81 13.95
N ASP A 439 10.50 -23.79 14.59
CA ASP A 439 9.27 -23.15 14.10
C ASP A 439 8.99 -21.81 14.83
N GLY A 440 10.02 -21.27 15.50
CA GLY A 440 9.97 -19.96 16.16
C GLY A 440 9.48 -19.98 17.61
N ASP A 441 9.31 -21.15 18.21
CA ASP A 441 8.93 -21.30 19.60
C ASP A 441 10.08 -20.96 20.56
N LEU A 442 9.72 -20.48 21.73
CA LEU A 442 10.63 -20.14 22.82
C LEU A 442 9.94 -20.51 24.13
N LEU A 443 10.48 -21.46 24.86
CA LEU A 443 9.97 -21.82 26.18
C LEU A 443 11.09 -21.58 27.19
N GLU A 444 10.86 -20.67 28.13
CA GLU A 444 11.77 -20.33 29.22
C GLU A 444 11.06 -20.58 30.56
N ASP A 445 11.58 -21.50 31.37
CA ASP A 445 11.08 -21.84 32.71
C ASP A 445 9.59 -22.26 32.76
N VAL A 446 9.11 -22.97 31.73
CA VAL A 446 7.71 -23.43 31.64
C VAL A 446 7.45 -24.58 32.61
N GLN A 447 6.48 -24.42 33.50
CA GLN A 447 6.08 -25.45 34.46
C GLN A 447 5.23 -26.54 33.81
N LEU A 448 5.49 -27.80 34.16
CA LEU A 448 4.72 -28.96 33.73
C LEU A 448 3.93 -29.57 34.90
N THR A 449 2.63 -29.75 34.70
CA THR A 449 1.75 -30.45 35.65
C THR A 449 1.15 -31.68 34.99
N GLN A 450 1.49 -32.85 35.53
CA GLN A 450 1.00 -34.14 35.04
C GLN A 450 -0.50 -34.31 35.35
N ALA A 451 -1.30 -34.56 34.32
CA ALA A 451 -2.70 -34.89 34.39
C ALA A 451 -2.92 -36.33 33.87
N PRO A 452 -3.82 -37.11 34.49
CA PRO A 452 -4.13 -38.45 34.00
C PRO A 452 -4.82 -38.35 32.64
N LEU A 453 -4.19 -38.95 31.62
CA LEU A 453 -4.74 -39.06 30.28
C LEU A 453 -5.45 -40.39 30.10
N SER A 454 -6.57 -40.38 29.39
CA SER A 454 -7.15 -41.62 28.85
C SER A 454 -6.14 -42.31 27.93
N PRO A 455 -6.08 -43.66 27.88
CA PRO A 455 -5.27 -44.35 26.89
C PRO A 455 -5.62 -43.88 25.46
N PRO A 456 -4.63 -43.74 24.56
CA PRO A 456 -4.93 -43.36 23.18
C PRO A 456 -5.79 -44.44 22.54
N ASP A 457 -6.89 -44.03 21.92
CA ASP A 457 -7.73 -44.93 21.13
C ASP A 457 -7.05 -45.15 19.78
N THR A 458 -6.48 -46.34 19.60
CA THR A 458 -5.74 -46.77 18.41
C THR A 458 -6.65 -47.34 17.33
N SER A 459 -7.97 -47.29 17.51
CA SER A 459 -8.92 -47.65 16.45
C SER A 459 -8.83 -46.62 15.33
N PRO A 460 -8.70 -47.03 14.06
CA PRO A 460 -8.69 -46.08 12.94
C PRO A 460 -9.97 -45.22 12.93
N ARG A 461 -9.79 -43.90 12.83
CA ARG A 461 -10.88 -42.91 12.77
C ARG A 461 -11.07 -42.41 11.35
N VAL A 462 -12.30 -42.08 10.97
CA VAL A 462 -12.60 -41.45 9.69
C VAL A 462 -13.35 -40.15 9.95
N VAL A 463 -12.95 -39.08 9.28
CA VAL A 463 -13.63 -37.78 9.29
C VAL A 463 -14.02 -37.46 7.84
N ASP A 464 -15.32 -37.45 7.56
CA ASP A 464 -15.91 -37.25 6.23
C ASP A 464 -16.99 -36.15 6.23
N THR A 465 -17.15 -35.46 7.35
CA THR A 465 -18.03 -34.29 7.52
C THR A 465 -17.32 -33.25 8.38
N PRO A 466 -17.63 -31.95 8.26
CA PRO A 466 -17.01 -30.94 9.09
C PRO A 466 -17.38 -31.21 10.55
N GLN A 467 -16.39 -31.47 11.40
CA GLN A 467 -16.61 -31.69 12.82
C GLN A 467 -16.29 -30.41 13.57
N THR A 468 -17.30 -29.79 14.18
CA THR A 468 -17.07 -28.64 15.08
C THR A 468 -16.30 -29.02 16.34
N GLN A 469 -16.24 -30.32 16.67
CA GLN A 469 -15.43 -30.92 17.73
C GLN A 469 -14.71 -32.17 17.22
N GLY A 470 -13.95 -32.02 16.13
CA GLY A 470 -12.98 -33.04 15.72
C GLY A 470 -11.95 -33.33 16.83
N PRO A 471 -11.13 -34.38 16.69
CA PRO A 471 -9.99 -34.55 17.58
C PRO A 471 -9.11 -33.28 17.52
N ALA A 472 -8.57 -32.84 18.65
CA ALA A 472 -7.70 -31.65 18.67
C ALA A 472 -6.26 -31.96 18.17
N GLY A 473 -5.92 -33.24 18.03
CA GLY A 473 -4.68 -33.74 17.47
C GLY A 473 -4.67 -35.27 17.50
N LEU A 474 -3.56 -35.87 17.09
CA LEU A 474 -3.33 -37.32 17.15
C LEU A 474 -2.15 -37.64 18.06
N ARG A 475 -2.33 -38.66 18.89
CA ARG A 475 -1.35 -39.21 19.82
C ARG A 475 -0.68 -40.45 19.23
N ALA A 476 0.41 -40.86 19.87
CA ALA A 476 1.24 -41.96 19.38
C ALA A 476 0.41 -43.24 19.14
N GLY A 477 0.54 -43.82 17.94
CA GLY A 477 -0.16 -45.03 17.52
C GLY A 477 -1.61 -44.84 17.04
N GLN A 478 -2.14 -43.62 17.06
CA GLN A 478 -3.46 -43.34 16.48
C GLN A 478 -3.41 -43.23 14.95
N THR A 479 -4.55 -43.50 14.31
CA THR A 479 -4.70 -43.34 12.86
C THR A 479 -5.99 -42.61 12.55
N LEU A 480 -5.91 -41.59 11.69
CA LEU A 480 -7.07 -40.85 11.20
C LEU A 480 -7.05 -40.78 9.67
N THR A 481 -8.20 -40.98 9.04
CA THR A 481 -8.42 -40.78 7.61
C THR A 481 -9.39 -39.61 7.43
N LEU A 482 -8.90 -38.54 6.81
CA LEU A 482 -9.68 -37.39 6.38
C LEU A 482 -10.15 -37.62 4.94
N ARG A 483 -11.47 -37.57 4.73
CA ARG A 483 -12.12 -37.76 3.43
C ARG A 483 -12.79 -36.48 2.97
N GLU A 484 -13.26 -36.49 1.73
CA GLU A 484 -14.06 -35.41 1.16
C GLU A 484 -15.22 -35.03 2.09
N GLY A 485 -15.42 -33.72 2.30
CA GLY A 485 -16.36 -33.17 3.27
C GLY A 485 -15.82 -33.07 4.70
N GLY A 486 -14.77 -33.82 5.05
CA GLY A 486 -14.10 -33.70 6.34
C GLY A 486 -13.31 -32.40 6.47
N VAL A 487 -13.38 -31.77 7.63
CA VAL A 487 -12.57 -30.60 7.98
C VAL A 487 -11.99 -30.81 9.38
N LEU A 488 -10.67 -30.67 9.51
CA LEU A 488 -9.98 -30.59 10.79
C LEU A 488 -9.78 -29.12 11.19
N GLN A 489 -9.52 -28.88 12.46
CA GLN A 489 -9.19 -27.54 12.93
C GLN A 489 -7.77 -27.14 12.52
N ASP A 490 -7.52 -25.83 12.42
CA ASP A 490 -6.17 -25.30 12.29
C ASP A 490 -5.30 -25.68 13.50
N ASN A 491 -3.99 -25.74 13.28
CA ASN A 491 -2.97 -26.15 14.24
C ASN A 491 -3.06 -27.61 14.68
N PHE A 492 -3.47 -28.49 13.76
CA PHE A 492 -3.62 -29.90 14.05
C PHE A 492 -2.27 -30.61 14.22
N ALA A 493 -1.96 -31.06 15.42
CA ALA A 493 -0.72 -31.78 15.73
C ALA A 493 -0.84 -33.30 15.57
N VAL A 494 0.13 -33.90 14.88
CA VAL A 494 0.25 -35.34 14.60
C VAL A 494 1.53 -35.87 15.26
N VAL A 495 1.42 -36.39 16.48
CA VAL A 495 2.58 -36.81 17.30
C VAL A 495 2.66 -38.34 17.39
N GLY A 496 3.63 -38.93 16.69
CA GLY A 496 3.83 -40.39 16.65
C GLY A 496 2.67 -41.17 16.04
N ALA A 497 1.80 -40.47 15.31
CA ALA A 497 0.54 -40.97 14.76
C ALA A 497 0.58 -41.05 13.23
N THR A 498 -0.51 -41.54 12.63
CA THR A 498 -0.69 -41.54 11.17
C THR A 498 -1.93 -40.76 10.76
N LEU A 499 -1.75 -39.77 9.88
CA LEU A 499 -2.83 -39.04 9.22
C LEU A 499 -2.85 -39.41 7.73
N HIS A 500 -4.01 -39.85 7.25
CA HIS A 500 -4.29 -40.05 5.83
C HIS A 500 -5.23 -38.94 5.36
N VAL A 501 -4.83 -38.16 4.37
CA VAL A 501 -5.69 -37.16 3.72
C VAL A 501 -6.09 -37.72 2.34
N GLU A 502 -7.25 -38.36 2.28
CA GLU A 502 -7.86 -38.88 1.05
C GLU A 502 -8.69 -37.80 0.33
N GLY A 503 -9.13 -36.79 1.08
CA GLY A 503 -9.94 -35.65 0.67
C GLY A 503 -10.09 -34.66 1.83
N GLY A 504 -10.99 -33.67 1.68
CA GLY A 504 -11.30 -32.73 2.76
C GLY A 504 -10.22 -31.65 2.98
N ASP A 505 -10.28 -31.00 4.13
CA ASP A 505 -9.35 -29.93 4.52
C ASP A 505 -8.77 -30.21 5.92
N ALA A 506 -7.46 -30.41 6.01
CA ALA A 506 -6.78 -30.67 7.28
C ALA A 506 -6.58 -29.39 8.13
N GLY A 507 -7.05 -28.25 7.62
CA GLY A 507 -6.74 -26.95 8.20
C GLY A 507 -5.30 -26.57 7.93
N ALA A 508 -4.93 -25.41 8.42
CA ALA A 508 -3.62 -24.84 8.25
C ALA A 508 -2.81 -24.92 9.56
N GLY A 509 -1.48 -24.82 9.49
CA GLY A 509 -0.60 -25.00 10.65
C GLY A 509 -0.50 -26.45 11.14
N VAL A 510 -0.70 -27.44 10.26
CA VAL A 510 -0.55 -28.85 10.65
C VAL A 510 0.92 -29.12 11.04
N GLU A 511 1.14 -29.77 12.17
CA GLU A 511 2.49 -30.09 12.67
C GLU A 511 2.66 -31.60 12.86
N VAL A 512 3.77 -32.16 12.39
CA VAL A 512 3.99 -33.61 12.36
C VAL A 512 5.32 -33.95 13.01
N VAL A 513 5.28 -34.75 14.08
CA VAL A 513 6.49 -35.21 14.79
C VAL A 513 6.49 -36.71 15.01
N GLY A 514 7.55 -37.41 14.61
CA GLY A 514 7.73 -38.84 14.87
C GLY A 514 6.69 -39.78 14.22
N GLY A 515 5.79 -39.25 13.39
CA GLY A 515 4.66 -39.93 12.79
C GLY A 515 4.73 -40.04 11.27
N SER A 516 3.58 -40.22 10.63
CA SER A 516 3.44 -40.15 9.18
C SER A 516 2.20 -39.39 8.74
N VAL A 517 2.33 -38.60 7.68
CA VAL A 517 1.21 -37.99 6.96
C VAL A 517 1.24 -38.48 5.51
N ASN A 518 0.11 -38.98 5.02
CA ASN A 518 -0.05 -39.46 3.66
C ASN A 518 -1.16 -38.67 2.98
N ILE A 519 -0.79 -37.80 2.04
CA ILE A 519 -1.72 -36.95 1.30
C ILE A 519 -1.94 -37.60 -0.07
N LEU A 520 -3.11 -38.23 -0.20
CA LEU A 520 -3.58 -38.91 -1.41
C LEU A 520 -4.55 -38.02 -2.21
N GLY A 521 -5.17 -37.04 -1.55
CA GLY A 521 -6.11 -36.06 -2.07
C GLY A 521 -6.31 -34.93 -1.04
N GLY A 522 -7.35 -34.10 -1.22
CA GLY A 522 -7.70 -33.04 -0.26
C GLY A 522 -6.71 -31.89 -0.18
N ASN A 523 -6.84 -31.08 0.87
CA ASN A 523 -5.98 -29.93 1.14
C ASN A 523 -5.37 -30.04 2.55
N VAL A 524 -4.08 -29.79 2.66
CA VAL A 524 -3.42 -29.39 3.91
C VAL A 524 -3.10 -27.91 3.75
N GLY A 525 -3.62 -27.06 4.62
CA GLY A 525 -3.48 -25.61 4.50
C GLY A 525 -2.04 -25.10 4.63
N ALA A 526 -1.89 -23.78 4.70
CA ALA A 526 -0.57 -23.14 4.81
C ALA A 526 0.15 -23.51 6.11
N GLY A 527 1.49 -23.46 6.12
CA GLY A 527 2.30 -23.62 7.33
C GLY A 527 2.44 -25.03 7.85
N LEU A 528 2.33 -26.07 6.99
CA LEU A 528 2.64 -27.45 7.39
C LEU A 528 4.10 -27.54 7.90
N SER A 529 4.32 -28.04 9.11
CA SER A 529 5.66 -28.34 9.66
C SER A 529 5.87 -29.84 9.83
N VAL A 530 6.96 -30.38 9.31
CA VAL A 530 7.31 -31.80 9.44
C VAL A 530 8.69 -31.94 10.08
N ILE A 531 8.77 -32.57 11.26
CA ILE A 531 10.01 -32.74 12.04
C ILE A 531 10.16 -34.22 12.44
N ASP A 532 11.31 -34.85 12.21
CA ASP A 532 11.56 -36.26 12.59
C ASP A 532 10.41 -37.22 12.18
N ALA A 533 9.74 -36.94 11.06
CA ALA A 533 8.51 -37.61 10.61
C ALA A 533 8.55 -37.93 9.11
N ASN A 534 7.59 -38.73 8.65
CA ASN A 534 7.44 -39.06 7.23
C ASN A 534 6.26 -38.29 6.61
N LEU A 535 6.47 -37.66 5.47
CA LEU A 535 5.40 -37.09 4.65
C LEU A 535 5.43 -37.77 3.28
N ASN A 536 4.29 -38.31 2.85
CA ASN A 536 4.11 -38.85 1.50
C ASN A 536 3.00 -38.08 0.79
N LEU A 537 3.34 -37.35 -0.27
CA LEU A 537 2.40 -36.60 -1.09
C LEU A 537 2.30 -37.29 -2.47
N SER A 538 1.15 -37.89 -2.77
CA SER A 538 0.87 -38.50 -4.07
C SER A 538 -0.30 -37.86 -4.82
N GLY A 539 -1.07 -36.99 -4.17
CA GLY A 539 -2.19 -36.22 -4.71
C GLY A 539 -2.61 -35.13 -3.73
N GLY A 540 -3.65 -34.34 -4.03
CA GLY A 540 -4.08 -33.23 -3.16
C GLY A 540 -3.13 -32.02 -3.18
N SER A 541 -3.24 -31.15 -2.18
CA SER A 541 -2.42 -29.93 -2.05
C SER A 541 -1.84 -29.73 -0.65
N ILE A 542 -0.66 -29.11 -0.61
CA ILE A 542 -0.05 -28.52 0.59
C ILE A 542 -0.01 -27.01 0.37
N GLY A 543 -0.49 -26.22 1.34
CA GLY A 543 -0.51 -24.77 1.25
C GLY A 543 0.86 -24.10 1.37
N GLU A 544 0.85 -22.77 1.31
CA GLU A 544 2.07 -21.96 1.32
C GLU A 544 2.87 -22.05 2.63
N ARG A 545 4.15 -21.66 2.61
CA ARG A 545 5.03 -21.53 3.79
C ARG A 545 5.24 -22.82 4.58
N SER A 546 5.09 -23.96 3.92
CA SER A 546 5.34 -25.27 4.54
C SER A 546 6.84 -25.48 4.76
N THR A 547 7.20 -26.12 5.87
CA THR A 547 8.57 -26.29 6.32
C THR A 547 8.86 -27.76 6.63
N VAL A 548 9.96 -28.24 6.07
CA VAL A 548 10.49 -29.57 6.33
C VAL A 548 11.76 -29.43 7.14
N ASN A 549 11.67 -29.84 8.40
CA ASN A 549 12.70 -29.69 9.40
C ASN A 549 13.63 -30.91 9.45
N ARG A 550 14.60 -30.86 10.37
CA ARG A 550 15.59 -31.94 10.56
C ARG A 550 14.93 -33.30 10.79
N GLY A 551 15.56 -34.35 10.28
CA GLY A 551 15.14 -35.75 10.46
C GLY A 551 13.85 -36.14 9.72
N ALA A 552 13.13 -35.17 9.15
CA ALA A 552 11.97 -35.44 8.32
C ALA A 552 12.38 -36.10 6.99
N VAL A 553 11.54 -37.01 6.52
CA VAL A 553 11.67 -37.69 5.23
C VAL A 553 10.41 -37.44 4.43
N VAL A 554 10.54 -36.70 3.34
CA VAL A 554 9.42 -36.28 2.51
C VAL A 554 9.54 -36.90 1.13
N ASN A 555 8.51 -37.62 0.70
CA ASN A 555 8.42 -38.23 -0.62
C ASN A 555 7.25 -37.59 -1.37
N ILE A 556 7.53 -36.96 -2.50
CA ILE A 556 6.53 -36.27 -3.31
C ILE A 556 6.49 -36.94 -4.67
N THR A 557 5.42 -37.66 -4.96
CA THR A 557 5.22 -38.39 -6.22
C THR A 557 4.06 -37.83 -7.05
N GLY A 558 3.41 -36.77 -6.58
CA GLY A 558 2.24 -36.13 -7.19
C GLY A 558 1.74 -34.96 -6.32
N GLY A 559 0.54 -34.46 -6.59
CA GLY A 559 -0.08 -33.36 -5.83
C GLY A 559 0.43 -31.97 -6.21
N ASN A 560 0.02 -30.95 -5.43
CA ASN A 560 0.41 -29.55 -5.59
C ASN A 560 1.08 -29.03 -4.31
N ILE A 561 2.24 -28.40 -4.44
CA ILE A 561 2.94 -27.72 -3.34
C ILE A 561 2.76 -26.21 -3.53
N GLY A 562 2.23 -25.50 -2.55
CA GLY A 562 2.09 -24.05 -2.57
C GLY A 562 3.44 -23.31 -2.52
N THR A 563 3.37 -21.97 -2.49
CA THR A 563 4.57 -21.13 -2.50
C THR A 563 5.37 -21.23 -1.20
N LYS A 564 6.66 -20.85 -1.22
CA LYS A 564 7.52 -20.76 0.00
C LYS A 564 7.70 -22.09 0.73
N PHE A 565 7.80 -23.20 0.02
CA PHE A 565 8.14 -24.48 0.63
C PHE A 565 9.63 -24.51 1.01
N ASN A 566 9.94 -24.75 2.29
CA ASN A 566 11.29 -24.69 2.84
C ASN A 566 11.81 -26.08 3.23
N ALA A 567 12.91 -26.50 2.62
CA ALA A 567 13.71 -27.66 3.04
C ALA A 567 14.87 -27.20 3.93
N LEU A 568 14.74 -27.35 5.24
CA LEU A 568 15.74 -26.90 6.21
C LEU A 568 16.85 -27.93 6.43
N SER A 569 17.91 -27.50 7.13
CA SER A 569 19.08 -28.34 7.38
C SER A 569 18.72 -29.66 8.08
N GLY A 570 19.22 -30.78 7.57
CA GLY A 570 18.96 -32.13 8.09
C GLY A 570 17.66 -32.78 7.63
N SER A 571 16.84 -32.12 6.79
CA SER A 571 15.69 -32.76 6.13
C SER A 571 16.13 -33.64 4.96
N ARG A 572 15.38 -34.68 4.62
CA ARG A 572 15.48 -35.41 3.35
C ARG A 572 14.21 -35.25 2.54
N ILE A 573 14.34 -34.82 1.29
CA ILE A 573 13.20 -34.65 0.38
C ILE A 573 13.51 -35.32 -0.95
N THR A 574 12.62 -36.19 -1.39
CA THR A 574 12.64 -36.76 -2.74
C THR A 574 11.42 -36.28 -3.50
N LEU A 575 11.67 -35.51 -4.56
CA LEU A 575 10.64 -34.97 -5.46
C LEU A 575 10.69 -35.74 -6.78
N ALA A 576 9.64 -36.50 -7.02
CA ALA A 576 9.49 -37.42 -8.14
C ALA A 576 8.22 -37.13 -8.98
N GLY A 577 7.37 -36.19 -8.53
CA GLY A 577 6.19 -35.73 -9.25
C GLY A 577 5.49 -34.52 -8.63
N GLY A 578 4.35 -34.12 -9.20
CA GLY A 578 3.51 -33.01 -8.75
C GLY A 578 3.79 -31.64 -9.39
N SER A 579 3.01 -30.62 -9.02
CA SER A 579 3.30 -29.20 -9.29
C SER A 579 3.91 -28.52 -8.06
N ILE A 580 4.75 -27.52 -8.30
CA ILE A 580 5.54 -26.85 -7.28
C ILE A 580 5.39 -25.36 -7.50
N GLY A 581 4.86 -24.66 -6.49
CA GLY A 581 4.75 -23.22 -6.52
C GLY A 581 6.09 -22.52 -6.37
N PRO A 582 6.15 -21.24 -6.78
CA PRO A 582 7.37 -20.46 -6.71
C PRO A 582 7.85 -20.23 -5.28
N ASP A 583 9.11 -19.81 -5.17
CA ASP A 583 9.81 -19.62 -3.92
C ASP A 583 10.09 -20.94 -3.18
N PHE A 584 10.39 -22.00 -3.92
CA PHE A 584 10.90 -23.25 -3.35
C PHE A 584 12.33 -23.02 -2.83
N ARG A 585 12.53 -23.27 -1.53
CA ARG A 585 13.80 -22.97 -0.84
C ARG A 585 14.42 -24.23 -0.28
N THR A 586 15.69 -24.41 -0.60
CA THR A 586 16.54 -25.45 -0.04
C THR A 586 17.71 -24.77 0.65
N TRP A 587 17.89 -25.13 1.93
CA TRP A 587 18.91 -24.54 2.77
C TRP A 587 20.11 -25.47 2.90
N GLU A 588 21.26 -24.90 3.28
CA GLU A 588 22.49 -25.66 3.46
C GLU A 588 22.31 -26.81 4.47
N GLY A 589 22.73 -28.01 4.07
CA GLY A 589 22.61 -29.23 4.86
C GLY A 589 21.27 -29.97 4.71
N SER A 590 20.34 -29.50 3.88
CA SER A 590 19.20 -30.31 3.42
C SER A 590 19.66 -31.37 2.39
N ASP A 591 19.05 -32.55 2.40
CA ASP A 591 19.28 -33.66 1.45
C ASP A 591 18.10 -33.74 0.48
N VAL A 592 18.09 -32.84 -0.51
CA VAL A 592 17.01 -32.74 -1.50
C VAL A 592 17.44 -33.43 -2.80
N GLU A 593 16.55 -34.25 -3.35
CA GLU A 593 16.74 -35.01 -4.57
C GLU A 593 15.57 -34.82 -5.52
N PHE A 594 15.87 -34.49 -6.78
CA PHE A 594 14.89 -34.50 -7.87
C PHE A 594 15.07 -35.76 -8.72
N VAL A 595 13.98 -36.51 -8.88
CA VAL A 595 13.93 -37.75 -9.65
C VAL A 595 13.14 -37.49 -10.92
N GLY A 596 13.82 -37.46 -12.06
CA GLY A 596 13.25 -37.01 -13.31
C GLY A 596 14.22 -37.05 -14.48
N GLY A 597 13.90 -36.39 -15.57
CA GLY A 597 14.74 -36.28 -16.76
C GLY A 597 14.59 -34.90 -17.41
N GLU A 598 15.20 -34.76 -18.60
CA GLU A 598 15.09 -33.52 -19.40
C GLU A 598 15.54 -32.26 -18.65
N PHE A 599 16.46 -32.40 -17.68
CA PHE A 599 16.99 -31.29 -16.91
C PHE A 599 17.71 -30.30 -17.82
N LYS A 600 17.35 -29.02 -17.70
CA LYS A 600 17.94 -27.92 -18.46
C LYS A 600 18.28 -26.77 -17.53
N LEU A 601 19.36 -26.07 -17.84
CA LEU A 601 19.74 -24.79 -17.24
C LEU A 601 19.86 -23.76 -18.35
N ASN A 602 19.02 -22.73 -18.29
CA ASN A 602 18.90 -21.68 -19.32
C ASN A 602 18.65 -22.27 -20.72
N GLY A 603 17.71 -23.22 -20.80
CA GLY A 603 17.32 -23.90 -22.04
C GLY A 603 18.34 -24.94 -22.56
N GLN A 604 19.52 -25.05 -21.97
CA GLN A 604 20.55 -26.02 -22.36
C GLN A 604 20.52 -27.27 -21.46
N ASP A 605 20.76 -28.45 -22.04
CA ASP A 605 20.79 -29.71 -21.28
C ASP A 605 21.80 -29.64 -20.12
N TYR A 606 21.32 -29.99 -18.92
CA TYR A 606 22.11 -30.00 -17.70
C TYR A 606 22.57 -31.43 -17.37
N LEU A 607 23.87 -31.67 -17.46
CA LEU A 607 24.50 -32.99 -17.28
C LEU A 607 25.10 -33.23 -15.89
N GLY A 608 25.08 -32.24 -14.99
CA GLY A 608 25.57 -32.38 -13.62
C GLY A 608 24.65 -33.25 -12.76
N ASP A 609 25.18 -33.91 -11.73
CA ASP A 609 24.39 -34.74 -10.80
C ASP A 609 23.87 -33.96 -9.58
N GLU A 610 24.25 -32.69 -9.47
CA GLU A 610 23.86 -31.77 -8.39
C GLU A 610 23.73 -30.35 -8.95
N ILE A 611 22.76 -29.57 -8.51
CA ILE A 611 22.51 -28.19 -8.97
C ILE A 611 22.46 -27.20 -7.79
N THR A 612 23.03 -26.01 -8.01
CA THR A 612 22.90 -24.84 -7.14
C THR A 612 22.61 -23.63 -8.02
N LEU A 613 21.60 -22.85 -7.67
CA LEU A 613 21.28 -21.58 -8.30
C LEU A 613 21.90 -20.44 -7.49
N GLY A 614 22.28 -19.37 -8.18
CA GLY A 614 22.88 -18.18 -7.60
C GLY A 614 21.90 -17.41 -6.71
N PRO A 615 22.41 -16.45 -5.92
CA PRO A 615 21.58 -15.63 -5.05
C PRO A 615 20.58 -14.78 -5.86
N ARG A 616 19.46 -14.41 -5.22
CA ARG A 616 18.48 -13.47 -5.78
C ARG A 616 19.16 -12.19 -6.27
N GLY A 617 18.79 -11.73 -7.47
CA GLY A 617 19.37 -10.54 -8.11
C GLY A 617 20.66 -10.79 -8.90
N GLY A 618 21.13 -12.04 -8.98
CA GLY A 618 22.20 -12.45 -9.89
C GLY A 618 21.78 -12.48 -11.36
N ALA A 619 22.66 -13.00 -12.22
CA ALA A 619 22.32 -13.28 -13.62
C ALA A 619 21.13 -14.25 -13.71
N LEU A 620 20.25 -14.05 -14.70
CA LEU A 620 19.08 -14.89 -14.88
C LEU A 620 19.49 -16.37 -15.00
N GLN A 621 18.98 -17.17 -14.08
CA GLN A 621 19.08 -18.62 -14.12
C GLN A 621 17.67 -19.20 -14.12
N VAL A 622 17.42 -20.12 -15.05
CA VAL A 622 16.17 -20.87 -15.15
C VAL A 622 16.54 -22.33 -15.21
N PHE A 623 16.27 -23.07 -14.14
CA PHE A 623 16.45 -24.51 -14.10
C PHE A 623 15.09 -25.19 -14.27
N SER A 624 15.00 -26.07 -15.26
CA SER A 624 13.74 -26.73 -15.60
C SER A 624 13.96 -28.21 -15.87
N GLY A 625 12.89 -28.98 -15.86
CA GLY A 625 12.94 -30.40 -16.22
C GLY A 625 11.57 -31.06 -16.16
N VAL A 626 11.57 -32.39 -16.20
CA VAL A 626 10.37 -33.21 -16.08
C VAL A 626 10.58 -34.25 -15.00
N LEU A 627 9.72 -34.28 -14.00
CA LEU A 627 9.76 -35.27 -12.92
C LEU A 627 9.36 -36.67 -13.43
N SER A 628 9.63 -37.70 -12.62
CA SER A 628 9.40 -39.09 -13.02
C SER A 628 7.92 -39.46 -13.26
N ASP A 629 6.97 -38.69 -12.73
CA ASP A 629 5.54 -38.81 -13.03
C ASP A 629 5.13 -38.12 -14.35
N GLY A 630 6.03 -37.36 -14.98
CA GLY A 630 5.78 -36.59 -16.20
C GLY A 630 5.40 -35.13 -15.96
N SER A 631 5.32 -34.65 -14.72
CA SER A 631 5.03 -33.25 -14.42
C SER A 631 6.25 -32.36 -14.73
N PRO A 632 6.10 -31.26 -15.49
CA PRO A 632 7.18 -30.30 -15.69
C PRO A 632 7.38 -29.44 -14.44
N PHE A 633 8.58 -28.89 -14.28
CA PHE A 633 8.88 -27.91 -13.23
C PHE A 633 9.81 -26.81 -13.75
N LEU A 634 9.77 -25.66 -13.10
CA LEU A 634 10.64 -24.51 -13.35
C LEU A 634 11.10 -23.90 -12.02
N PHE A 635 12.37 -23.52 -11.94
CA PHE A 635 12.92 -22.78 -10.80
C PHE A 635 13.76 -21.59 -11.29
N SER A 636 13.56 -20.42 -10.71
CA SER A 636 14.34 -19.21 -10.98
C SER A 636 14.56 -18.33 -9.75
N PRO A 637 15.81 -17.99 -9.38
CA PRO A 637 16.09 -17.07 -8.27
C PRO A 637 15.72 -15.62 -8.60
N ASN A 638 15.39 -15.30 -9.86
CA ASN A 638 15.12 -13.94 -10.32
C ASN A 638 13.63 -13.58 -10.33
N ALA A 639 12.74 -14.51 -9.98
CA ALA A 639 11.31 -14.27 -9.90
C ALA A 639 10.93 -13.34 -8.73
N SER A 640 11.28 -12.05 -8.75
CA SER A 640 10.94 -11.14 -7.65
C SER A 640 9.41 -10.92 -7.57
N PRO A 641 8.77 -11.03 -6.39
CA PRO A 641 9.34 -11.23 -5.04
C PRO A 641 9.52 -12.70 -4.59
N LEU A 642 9.10 -13.67 -5.40
CA LEU A 642 9.03 -15.12 -5.15
C LEU A 642 10.18 -15.94 -5.79
N GLY A 643 11.42 -15.47 -5.72
CA GLY A 643 12.55 -16.16 -6.36
C GLY A 643 13.00 -17.41 -5.61
N ASP A 644 13.18 -18.53 -6.33
CA ASP A 644 13.60 -19.80 -5.73
C ASP A 644 15.01 -19.76 -5.15
N VAL A 645 15.28 -20.64 -4.19
CA VAL A 645 16.61 -20.81 -3.59
C VAL A 645 16.97 -22.29 -3.66
N ILE A 646 17.80 -22.65 -4.64
CA ILE A 646 18.22 -24.03 -4.88
C ILE A 646 19.71 -24.18 -4.49
N THR A 647 20.01 -24.96 -3.47
CA THR A 647 21.36 -25.16 -2.93
C THR A 647 21.62 -26.66 -2.77
N GLY A 648 22.60 -27.18 -3.52
CA GLY A 648 23.08 -28.55 -3.40
C GLY A 648 22.05 -29.65 -3.66
N VAL A 649 21.11 -29.43 -4.59
CA VAL A 649 20.04 -30.40 -4.90
C VAL A 649 20.58 -31.50 -5.81
N LYS A 650 20.42 -32.76 -5.42
CA LYS A 650 20.82 -33.94 -6.21
C LYS A 650 19.83 -34.21 -7.34
N LEU A 651 20.35 -34.69 -8.46
CA LEU A 651 19.56 -35.04 -9.64
C LEU A 651 19.72 -36.53 -9.97
N THR A 652 18.63 -37.29 -9.82
CA THR A 652 18.57 -38.69 -10.22
C THR A 652 17.81 -38.81 -11.54
N ARG A 653 18.53 -39.22 -12.58
CA ARG A 653 17.97 -39.32 -13.94
C ARG A 653 17.15 -40.59 -14.12
N THR A 654 15.88 -40.42 -14.43
CA THR A 654 14.93 -41.45 -14.83
C THR A 654 14.26 -41.06 -16.13
N ALA A 655 13.89 -42.05 -16.96
CA ALA A 655 13.11 -41.77 -18.15
C ALA A 655 11.72 -41.25 -17.73
N ALA A 656 11.40 -40.01 -18.09
CA ALA A 656 10.05 -39.49 -17.95
C ALA A 656 9.08 -40.32 -18.85
N PRO A 657 7.79 -40.43 -18.48
CA PRO A 657 6.77 -40.98 -19.37
C PRO A 657 6.82 -40.30 -20.75
N ALA A 658 6.37 -40.97 -21.81
CA ALA A 658 6.28 -40.28 -23.11
C ALA A 658 5.25 -39.14 -23.02
N ALA A 659 5.58 -37.95 -23.53
CA ALA A 659 4.62 -36.85 -23.59
C ALA A 659 3.44 -37.23 -24.50
N ASP A 660 2.22 -36.96 -24.05
CA ASP A 660 1.04 -37.11 -24.89
C ASP A 660 0.94 -35.90 -25.84
N LEU A 661 1.28 -36.11 -27.11
CA LEU A 661 1.27 -35.07 -28.15
C LEU A 661 -0.13 -34.87 -28.76
N THR A 662 -1.14 -35.58 -28.28
CA THR A 662 -2.52 -35.37 -28.73
C THR A 662 -3.02 -34.04 -28.17
N PRO A 663 -3.51 -33.10 -29.00
CA PRO A 663 -4.04 -31.83 -28.50
C PRO A 663 -5.15 -32.06 -27.46
N GLN A 664 -5.05 -31.39 -26.32
CA GLN A 664 -5.97 -31.54 -25.20
C GLN A 664 -6.94 -30.36 -25.16
N VAL A 665 -8.20 -30.62 -24.79
CA VAL A 665 -9.20 -29.57 -24.53
C VAL A 665 -9.75 -29.73 -23.12
N ILE A 666 -9.73 -28.66 -22.34
CA ILE A 666 -10.25 -28.60 -20.96
C ILE A 666 -11.49 -27.73 -20.95
N ASP A 667 -12.65 -28.37 -20.78
CA ASP A 667 -14.00 -27.77 -20.87
C ASP A 667 -14.81 -27.89 -19.58
N SER A 668 -14.20 -28.43 -18.53
CA SER A 668 -14.81 -28.65 -17.23
C SER A 668 -13.74 -28.63 -16.14
N PRO A 669 -14.07 -28.28 -14.89
CA PRO A 669 -13.13 -28.37 -13.79
C PRO A 669 -12.81 -29.85 -13.58
N ARG A 670 -11.60 -30.26 -13.93
CA ARG A 670 -11.12 -31.62 -13.66
C ARG A 670 -10.36 -31.61 -12.36
N VAL A 671 -10.77 -32.49 -11.45
CA VAL A 671 -10.02 -32.74 -10.20
C VAL A 671 -8.61 -33.29 -10.50
N SER A 672 -8.37 -33.80 -11.71
CA SER A 672 -7.10 -34.37 -12.15
C SER A 672 -6.72 -33.93 -13.58
N GLY A 673 -6.61 -32.61 -13.82
CA GLY A 673 -5.90 -32.11 -15.00
C GLY A 673 -4.40 -32.43 -14.94
N PRO A 674 -3.66 -32.34 -16.06
CA PRO A 674 -2.21 -32.39 -15.98
C PRO A 674 -1.69 -31.19 -15.18
N ASN A 675 -0.59 -31.38 -14.44
CA ASN A 675 0.07 -30.34 -13.66
C ASN A 675 0.88 -29.35 -14.51
N GLY A 676 0.98 -29.60 -15.82
CA GLY A 676 1.70 -28.75 -16.75
C GLY A 676 1.78 -29.35 -18.15
N LEU A 677 2.48 -28.65 -19.04
CA LEU A 677 2.75 -29.06 -20.41
C LEU A 677 4.24 -29.23 -20.67
N ARG A 678 4.56 -30.25 -21.46
CA ARG A 678 5.91 -30.63 -21.89
C ARG A 678 6.16 -30.27 -23.35
N PRO A 679 7.42 -30.39 -23.81
CA PRO A 679 7.78 -30.02 -25.17
C PRO A 679 6.91 -30.70 -26.23
N GLY A 680 6.32 -29.89 -27.11
CA GLY A 680 5.47 -30.32 -28.22
C GLY A 680 4.01 -30.62 -27.86
N GLN A 681 3.60 -30.51 -26.59
CA GLN A 681 2.19 -30.64 -26.22
C GLN A 681 1.39 -29.38 -26.57
N THR A 682 0.10 -29.57 -26.84
CA THR A 682 -0.85 -28.48 -27.09
C THR A 682 -2.08 -28.66 -26.22
N MET A 683 -2.53 -27.59 -25.58
CA MET A 683 -3.75 -27.57 -24.78
C MET A 683 -4.58 -26.33 -25.08
N THR A 684 -5.91 -26.50 -25.11
CA THR A 684 -6.87 -25.40 -25.15
C THR A 684 -7.77 -25.45 -23.91
N VAL A 685 -7.82 -24.36 -23.16
CA VAL A 685 -8.77 -24.13 -22.06
C VAL A 685 -9.93 -23.32 -22.62
N VAL A 686 -11.14 -23.88 -22.52
CA VAL A 686 -12.38 -23.22 -22.96
C VAL A 686 -13.28 -22.93 -21.76
N ASP A 687 -14.42 -22.28 -21.98
CA ASP A 687 -15.39 -21.99 -20.91
C ASP A 687 -15.75 -23.22 -20.08
N GLY A 688 -15.69 -23.07 -18.76
CA GLY A 688 -15.87 -24.16 -17.79
C GLY A 688 -14.57 -24.93 -17.46
N GLY A 689 -13.54 -24.83 -18.28
CA GLY A 689 -12.22 -25.39 -17.99
C GLY A 689 -11.53 -24.67 -16.84
N VAL A 690 -10.87 -25.43 -15.97
CA VAL A 690 -10.05 -24.90 -14.88
C VAL A 690 -8.73 -25.66 -14.83
N LEU A 691 -7.61 -24.95 -14.93
CA LEU A 691 -6.27 -25.46 -14.63
C LEU A 691 -5.89 -25.09 -13.19
N PRO A 692 -5.13 -25.94 -12.49
CA PRO A 692 -4.74 -25.68 -11.09
C PRO A 692 -3.74 -24.52 -10.98
N ASP A 693 -3.51 -24.07 -9.75
CA ASP A 693 -2.39 -23.18 -9.43
C ASP A 693 -1.05 -23.88 -9.69
N ASN A 694 0.01 -23.10 -9.92
CA ASN A 694 1.38 -23.56 -10.20
C ASN A 694 1.46 -24.40 -11.49
N PHE A 695 0.66 -24.06 -12.49
CA PHE A 695 0.70 -24.73 -13.78
C PHE A 695 1.94 -24.30 -14.56
N THR A 696 2.77 -25.24 -15.00
CA THR A 696 4.01 -24.96 -15.75
C THR A 696 3.91 -25.44 -17.20
N ALA A 697 4.19 -24.58 -18.18
CA ALA A 697 4.27 -24.93 -19.60
C ALA A 697 5.71 -24.78 -20.12
N ILE A 698 6.29 -25.87 -20.64
CA ILE A 698 7.69 -25.90 -21.13
C ILE A 698 7.76 -26.45 -22.56
N GLY A 699 8.26 -25.66 -23.51
CA GLY A 699 8.33 -26.06 -24.92
C GLY A 699 6.97 -26.35 -25.57
N ALA A 700 5.88 -25.82 -25.02
CA ALA A 700 4.50 -26.22 -25.32
C ALA A 700 3.68 -25.09 -25.95
N SER A 701 2.43 -25.41 -26.32
CA SER A 701 1.43 -24.43 -26.75
C SER A 701 0.21 -24.50 -25.84
N LEU A 702 -0.14 -23.36 -25.23
CA LEU A 702 -1.31 -23.22 -24.35
C LEU A 702 -2.23 -22.13 -24.89
N ASN A 703 -3.46 -22.50 -25.23
CA ASN A 703 -4.49 -21.58 -25.68
C ASN A 703 -5.55 -21.44 -24.58
N ILE A 704 -5.90 -20.21 -24.21
CA ILE A 704 -6.89 -19.88 -23.19
C ILE A 704 -7.97 -19.06 -23.90
N GLU A 705 -8.98 -19.77 -24.41
CA GLU A 705 -10.12 -19.18 -25.11
C GLU A 705 -11.24 -18.81 -24.13
N GLY A 706 -11.22 -19.41 -22.94
CA GLY A 706 -12.19 -19.22 -21.86
C GLY A 706 -11.69 -19.88 -20.57
N GLY A 707 -12.59 -20.05 -19.60
CA GLY A 707 -12.27 -20.76 -18.35
C GLY A 707 -11.28 -20.01 -17.44
N ARG A 708 -10.57 -20.75 -16.60
CA ARG A 708 -9.61 -20.21 -15.62
C ARG A 708 -8.30 -21.01 -15.58
N VAL A 709 -7.17 -20.31 -15.56
CA VAL A 709 -5.88 -20.85 -15.09
C VAL A 709 -5.64 -20.33 -13.68
N GLY A 710 -5.19 -21.20 -12.78
CA GLY A 710 -4.87 -20.83 -11.40
C GLY A 710 -3.76 -19.77 -11.29
N ASP A 711 -3.40 -19.46 -10.07
CA ASP A 711 -2.28 -18.56 -9.76
C ASP A 711 -0.93 -19.21 -10.15
N PHE A 712 0.08 -18.39 -10.42
CA PHE A 712 1.46 -18.82 -10.72
C PHE A 712 1.59 -19.65 -12.00
N LEU A 713 1.02 -19.18 -13.11
CA LEU A 713 1.29 -19.76 -14.43
C LEU A 713 2.74 -19.47 -14.84
N GLU A 714 3.56 -20.51 -14.95
CA GLU A 714 4.96 -20.40 -15.39
C GLU A 714 5.13 -20.92 -16.82
N VAL A 715 5.85 -20.17 -17.64
CA VAL A 715 5.98 -20.42 -19.07
C VAL A 715 7.46 -20.38 -19.46
N LEU A 716 7.99 -21.43 -20.08
CA LEU A 716 9.35 -21.48 -20.60
C LEU A 716 9.38 -22.01 -22.04
N ASP A 717 10.05 -21.31 -22.96
CA ASP A 717 10.19 -21.74 -24.36
C ASP A 717 8.86 -22.11 -25.03
N SER A 718 7.75 -21.49 -24.61
CA SER A 718 6.39 -21.89 -24.98
C SER A 718 5.61 -20.75 -25.62
N THR A 719 4.58 -21.10 -26.38
CA THR A 719 3.61 -20.13 -26.93
C THR A 719 2.34 -20.16 -26.10
N VAL A 720 1.91 -19.00 -25.61
CA VAL A 720 0.65 -18.87 -24.85
C VAL A 720 -0.25 -17.86 -25.55
N GLN A 721 -1.46 -18.27 -25.88
CA GLN A 721 -2.48 -17.41 -26.49
C GLN A 721 -3.65 -17.24 -25.53
N ILE A 722 -3.96 -16.02 -25.12
CA ILE A 722 -5.06 -15.68 -24.22
C ILE A 722 -6.04 -14.83 -25.02
N SER A 723 -7.12 -15.43 -25.49
CA SER A 723 -8.20 -14.73 -26.22
C SER A 723 -9.46 -14.55 -25.38
N GLY A 724 -9.54 -15.21 -24.22
CA GLY A 724 -10.61 -15.10 -23.24
C GLY A 724 -10.21 -15.65 -21.87
N GLY A 725 -11.19 -15.85 -21.00
CA GLY A 725 -10.98 -16.46 -19.68
C GLY A 725 -10.24 -15.58 -18.66
N GLU A 726 -9.72 -16.24 -17.63
CA GLU A 726 -8.96 -15.65 -16.53
C GLU A 726 -7.65 -16.44 -16.31
N VAL A 727 -6.52 -15.76 -16.26
CA VAL A 727 -5.31 -16.28 -15.62
C VAL A 727 -5.23 -15.64 -14.24
N GLY A 728 -5.01 -16.46 -13.21
CA GLY A 728 -4.87 -16.02 -11.83
C GLY A 728 -3.73 -15.02 -11.61
N GLY A 729 -3.42 -14.76 -10.35
CA GLY A 729 -2.27 -13.92 -9.99
C GLY A 729 -0.96 -14.52 -10.50
N TRP A 730 -0.06 -13.67 -11.00
CA TRP A 730 1.31 -14.03 -11.38
C TRP A 730 1.42 -14.96 -12.60
N LEU A 731 1.42 -14.38 -13.79
CA LEU A 731 1.96 -15.05 -14.99
C LEU A 731 3.46 -14.76 -15.07
N GLN A 732 4.31 -15.78 -15.20
CA GLN A 732 5.76 -15.64 -15.35
C GLN A 732 6.21 -16.29 -16.66
N ALA A 733 6.81 -15.51 -17.56
CA ALA A 733 7.25 -15.99 -18.86
C ALA A 733 8.77 -15.86 -19.03
N TYR A 734 9.41 -16.96 -19.43
CA TYR A 734 10.84 -17.09 -19.65
C TYR A 734 11.07 -17.54 -21.10
N ASN A 735 11.66 -16.68 -21.93
CA ASN A 735 11.90 -17.01 -23.34
C ASN A 735 10.63 -17.52 -24.08
N GLY A 736 9.46 -16.96 -23.74
CA GLY A 736 8.16 -17.36 -24.29
C GLY A 736 7.62 -16.41 -25.36
N ASP A 737 6.61 -16.84 -26.09
CA ASP A 737 5.82 -16.01 -27.00
C ASP A 737 4.38 -15.91 -26.46
N ILE A 738 4.03 -14.74 -25.92
CA ILE A 738 2.78 -14.53 -25.18
C ILE A 738 1.90 -13.56 -25.94
N ASP A 739 0.75 -14.03 -26.42
CA ASP A 739 -0.24 -13.22 -27.12
C ASP A 739 -1.52 -13.12 -26.28
N ILE A 740 -1.87 -11.91 -25.85
CA ILE A 740 -3.03 -11.63 -25.00
C ILE A 740 -3.98 -10.74 -25.80
N SER A 741 -4.87 -11.37 -26.57
CA SER A 741 -5.87 -10.71 -27.40
C SER A 741 -7.24 -10.54 -26.72
N GLY A 742 -7.38 -11.03 -25.48
CA GLY A 742 -8.58 -10.90 -24.65
C GLY A 742 -8.40 -11.49 -23.25
N GLY A 743 -9.50 -11.61 -22.50
CA GLY A 743 -9.50 -12.15 -21.14
C GLY A 743 -8.90 -11.21 -20.08
N ASN A 744 -8.69 -11.77 -18.89
CA ASN A 744 -8.05 -11.09 -17.77
C ASN A 744 -6.80 -11.84 -17.34
N VAL A 745 -5.67 -11.16 -17.24
CA VAL A 745 -4.49 -11.67 -16.53
C VAL A 745 -4.44 -10.98 -15.17
N GLY A 746 -4.29 -11.77 -14.10
CA GLY A 746 -4.46 -11.35 -12.71
C GLY A 746 -3.52 -10.25 -12.22
N THR A 747 -3.13 -10.28 -10.96
CA THR A 747 -2.50 -9.12 -10.31
C THR A 747 -1.15 -8.72 -10.88
N GLN A 748 -0.43 -9.63 -11.54
CA GLN A 748 0.91 -9.38 -12.06
C GLN A 748 1.22 -10.31 -13.23
N PHE A 749 1.82 -9.75 -14.28
CA PHE A 749 2.53 -10.48 -15.33
C PHE A 749 4.00 -10.05 -15.31
N THR A 750 4.91 -11.01 -15.29
CA THR A 750 6.34 -10.80 -15.38
C THR A 750 6.93 -11.51 -16.60
N ALA A 751 7.54 -10.73 -17.50
CA ALA A 751 8.29 -11.23 -18.65
C ALA A 751 9.80 -11.16 -18.37
N PHE A 752 10.48 -12.29 -18.50
CA PHE A 752 11.94 -12.43 -18.37
C PHE A 752 12.61 -12.53 -19.74
N SER A 753 13.94 -12.34 -19.76
CA SER A 753 14.79 -12.33 -20.95
C SER A 753 14.39 -13.35 -22.02
N GLY A 754 14.30 -12.89 -23.27
CA GLY A 754 13.90 -13.68 -24.43
C GLY A 754 12.39 -13.73 -24.67
N THR A 755 11.58 -13.24 -23.74
CA THR A 755 10.12 -13.22 -23.89
C THR A 755 9.68 -12.12 -24.84
N THR A 756 8.83 -12.51 -25.80
CA THR A 756 8.05 -11.61 -26.66
C THR A 756 6.61 -11.60 -26.17
N THR A 757 5.99 -10.43 -26.14
CA THR A 757 4.61 -10.29 -25.67
C THR A 757 3.83 -9.31 -26.52
N THR A 758 2.62 -9.69 -26.90
CA THR A 758 1.63 -8.80 -27.51
C THR A 758 0.40 -8.75 -26.61
N ILE A 759 -0.11 -7.54 -26.33
CA ILE A 759 -1.33 -7.32 -25.55
C ILE A 759 -2.27 -6.46 -26.40
N ASP A 760 -3.35 -7.06 -26.91
CA ASP A 760 -4.34 -6.43 -27.77
C ASP A 760 -5.75 -6.59 -27.17
N ALA A 761 -6.50 -5.51 -26.99
CA ALA A 761 -7.83 -5.49 -26.39
C ALA A 761 -8.01 -6.30 -25.07
N ALA A 762 -6.97 -6.43 -24.24
CA ALA A 762 -7.01 -7.22 -22.99
C ALA A 762 -6.79 -6.38 -21.72
N ALA A 763 -7.15 -6.95 -20.56
CA ALA A 763 -6.90 -6.36 -19.25
C ALA A 763 -5.75 -7.09 -18.52
N VAL A 764 -4.68 -6.36 -18.23
CA VAL A 764 -3.55 -6.84 -17.42
C VAL A 764 -3.39 -5.92 -16.23
N ARG A 765 -3.45 -6.43 -15.00
CA ARG A 765 -3.47 -5.52 -13.84
C ARG A 765 -2.09 -4.93 -13.55
N GLY A 766 -1.02 -5.70 -13.67
CA GLY A 766 0.35 -5.24 -13.49
C GLY A 766 1.32 -5.92 -14.45
N LEU A 767 2.32 -5.18 -14.94
CA LEU A 767 3.29 -5.68 -15.93
C LEU A 767 4.73 -5.33 -15.51
N THR A 768 5.60 -6.35 -15.45
CA THR A 768 7.03 -6.17 -15.21
C THR A 768 7.83 -6.85 -16.31
N LEU A 769 8.69 -6.09 -16.97
CA LEU A 769 9.52 -6.53 -18.09
C LEU A 769 10.99 -6.47 -17.66
N TYR A 770 11.75 -7.55 -17.83
CA TYR A 770 13.19 -7.55 -17.56
C TYR A 770 14.01 -7.33 -18.83
N ALA A 771 15.33 -7.25 -18.70
CA ALA A 771 16.22 -7.03 -19.84
C ALA A 771 16.05 -8.09 -20.94
N ASN A 772 16.18 -7.65 -22.20
CA ASN A 772 16.02 -8.48 -23.41
C ASN A 772 14.61 -9.07 -23.59
N THR A 773 13.56 -8.39 -23.10
CA THR A 773 12.18 -8.66 -23.51
C THR A 773 11.73 -7.66 -24.55
N TYR A 774 10.72 -8.05 -25.34
CA TYR A 774 9.96 -7.14 -26.19
C TYR A 774 8.48 -7.25 -25.83
N THR A 775 7.82 -6.13 -25.60
CA THR A 775 6.38 -6.10 -25.34
C THR A 775 5.70 -5.01 -26.12
N GLU A 776 4.61 -5.36 -26.81
CA GLU A 776 3.76 -4.46 -27.58
C GLU A 776 2.36 -4.43 -26.97
N ILE A 777 1.83 -3.23 -26.71
CA ILE A 777 0.48 -3.03 -26.14
C ILE A 777 -0.37 -2.20 -27.11
N THR A 778 -1.39 -2.81 -27.70
CA THR A 778 -2.23 -2.24 -28.77
C THR A 778 -3.74 -2.35 -28.52
N GLY A 779 -4.52 -1.73 -29.40
CA GLY A 779 -5.97 -1.96 -29.57
C GLY A 779 -6.85 -1.54 -28.40
N GLY A 780 -6.46 -0.50 -27.66
CA GLY A 780 -7.24 -0.03 -26.51
C GLY A 780 -7.10 -0.90 -25.27
N SER A 781 -6.10 -1.79 -25.23
CA SER A 781 -5.72 -2.54 -24.03
C SER A 781 -5.52 -1.61 -22.83
N ALA A 782 -5.88 -2.10 -21.65
CA ALA A 782 -5.71 -1.38 -20.41
C ALA A 782 -4.76 -2.15 -19.49
N VAL A 783 -3.64 -1.51 -19.11
CA VAL A 783 -2.87 -1.96 -17.95
C VAL A 783 -3.34 -1.18 -16.73
N GLU A 784 -4.04 -1.85 -15.80
CA GLU A 784 -4.81 -1.17 -14.75
C GLU A 784 -3.93 -0.40 -13.75
N PHE A 785 -2.82 -0.98 -13.27
CA PHE A 785 -2.03 -0.42 -12.17
C PHE A 785 -0.67 0.14 -12.58
N SER A 786 0.32 -0.70 -12.90
CA SER A 786 1.68 -0.22 -13.13
C SER A 786 2.44 -1.07 -14.13
N VAL A 787 3.25 -0.40 -14.94
CA VAL A 787 4.20 -1.02 -15.87
C VAL A 787 5.61 -0.69 -15.41
N GLN A 788 6.45 -1.70 -15.23
CA GLN A 788 7.85 -1.55 -14.90
C GLN A 788 8.72 -2.27 -15.93
N SER A 789 9.43 -1.52 -16.78
CA SER A 789 10.43 -2.07 -17.71
C SER A 789 11.85 -1.88 -17.16
N ILE A 790 12.50 -2.98 -16.80
CA ILE A 790 13.85 -3.05 -16.26
C ILE A 790 14.80 -3.50 -17.37
N GLY A 791 15.00 -2.63 -18.36
CA GLY A 791 15.89 -2.86 -19.50
C GLY A 791 15.26 -3.61 -20.68
N GLY A 792 13.96 -3.86 -20.65
CA GLY A 792 13.20 -4.40 -21.79
C GLY A 792 12.82 -3.31 -22.81
N GLU A 793 12.44 -3.73 -24.01
CA GLU A 793 11.80 -2.87 -25.00
C GLU A 793 10.28 -2.93 -24.82
N LEU A 794 9.66 -1.76 -24.67
CA LEU A 794 8.22 -1.59 -24.49
C LEU A 794 7.68 -0.64 -25.55
N GLU A 795 6.74 -1.12 -26.35
CA GLU A 795 5.96 -0.33 -27.30
C GLU A 795 4.50 -0.26 -26.84
N VAL A 796 3.95 0.95 -26.77
CA VAL A 796 2.56 1.20 -26.35
C VAL A 796 1.89 2.06 -27.42
N SER A 797 0.93 1.47 -28.13
CA SER A 797 0.33 2.08 -29.32
C SER A 797 -1.20 2.08 -29.21
N ASN A 798 -1.84 3.26 -29.19
CA ASN A 798 -3.30 3.43 -29.07
C ASN A 798 -3.94 2.69 -27.88
N SER A 799 -3.27 2.68 -26.73
CA SER A 799 -3.66 1.94 -25.52
C SER A 799 -3.63 2.83 -24.28
N THR A 800 -4.11 2.33 -23.13
CA THR A 800 -4.10 3.06 -21.85
C THR A 800 -3.30 2.33 -20.77
N ILE A 801 -2.41 3.04 -20.10
CA ILE A 801 -1.81 2.62 -18.83
C ILE A 801 -2.50 3.42 -17.72
N GLY A 802 -3.27 2.75 -16.87
CA GLY A 802 -4.10 3.35 -15.81
C GLY A 802 -3.32 3.85 -14.59
N GLY A 803 -2.05 3.48 -14.44
CA GLY A 803 -1.17 4.06 -13.43
C GLY A 803 0.30 4.11 -13.85
N SER A 804 1.22 4.09 -12.89
CA SER A 804 2.60 4.53 -13.13
C SER A 804 3.37 3.64 -14.13
N LEU A 805 4.15 4.28 -14.99
CA LEU A 805 5.07 3.67 -15.93
C LEU A 805 6.51 3.98 -15.51
N SER A 806 7.32 2.97 -15.21
CA SER A 806 8.76 3.15 -15.00
C SER A 806 9.54 2.35 -16.05
N SER A 807 10.54 2.96 -16.67
CA SER A 807 11.38 2.28 -17.66
C SER A 807 12.86 2.63 -17.52
N THR A 808 13.71 1.60 -17.58
CA THR A 808 15.16 1.73 -17.76
C THR A 808 15.63 1.20 -19.11
N GLY A 809 14.71 0.83 -20.00
CA GLY A 809 14.98 0.26 -21.32
C GLY A 809 14.61 1.22 -22.45
N LYS A 810 14.25 0.65 -23.61
CA LYS A 810 13.69 1.40 -24.74
C LYS A 810 12.17 1.49 -24.58
N LEU A 811 11.62 2.69 -24.73
CA LEU A 811 10.19 2.97 -24.64
C LEU A 811 9.72 3.64 -25.93
N LEU A 812 8.70 3.09 -26.59
CA LEU A 812 8.02 3.71 -27.71
C LEU A 812 6.55 3.94 -27.32
N ILE A 813 6.07 5.17 -27.44
CA ILE A 813 4.69 5.54 -27.15
C ILE A 813 4.10 6.19 -28.39
N SER A 814 3.03 5.60 -28.95
CA SER A 814 2.35 6.10 -30.15
C SER A 814 0.83 6.21 -29.94
N GLY A 815 0.28 7.41 -29.80
CA GLY A 815 -1.17 7.60 -29.61
C GLY A 815 -1.72 6.99 -28.30
N ALA A 816 -0.86 6.62 -27.35
CA ALA A 816 -1.28 5.98 -26.10
C ALA A 816 -1.47 6.98 -24.96
N THR A 817 -2.28 6.61 -23.96
CA THR A 817 -2.52 7.40 -22.76
C THR A 817 -1.85 6.75 -21.54
N VAL A 818 -1.04 7.50 -20.79
CA VAL A 818 -0.43 7.06 -19.52
C VAL A 818 -0.95 7.94 -18.39
N MET A 819 -1.63 7.33 -17.43
CA MET A 819 -2.11 7.98 -16.21
C MET A 819 -1.06 7.82 -15.09
N GLY A 820 -0.92 8.80 -14.20
CA GLY A 820 0.00 8.71 -13.07
C GLY A 820 1.43 9.15 -13.36
N THR A 821 2.44 8.49 -12.80
CA THR A 821 3.85 8.89 -12.93
C THR A 821 4.55 8.09 -14.01
N THR A 822 5.15 8.76 -14.98
CA THR A 822 6.12 8.18 -15.92
C THR A 822 7.54 8.50 -15.44
N ASP A 823 8.36 7.49 -15.17
CA ASP A 823 9.74 7.65 -14.70
C ASP A 823 10.74 6.88 -15.59
N LEU A 824 11.57 7.62 -16.32
CA LEU A 824 12.56 7.10 -17.26
C LEU A 824 13.97 7.19 -16.67
N GLN A 825 14.65 6.06 -16.44
CA GLN A 825 15.97 6.04 -15.82
C GLN A 825 17.02 5.28 -16.66
N ASN A 826 17.99 6.00 -17.23
CA ASN A 826 19.05 5.44 -18.08
C ASN A 826 18.53 4.75 -19.37
N GLY A 827 17.42 5.23 -19.92
CA GLY A 827 16.76 4.64 -21.08
C GLY A 827 16.74 5.54 -22.31
N VAL A 828 16.05 5.07 -23.36
CA VAL A 828 15.72 5.86 -24.56
C VAL A 828 14.21 5.82 -24.73
N ALA A 829 13.58 6.97 -24.97
CA ALA A 829 12.15 7.04 -25.24
C ALA A 829 11.84 7.81 -26.53
N GLU A 830 10.89 7.29 -27.31
CA GLU A 830 10.31 7.96 -28.48
C GLU A 830 8.80 8.10 -28.25
N ILE A 831 8.29 9.32 -28.34
CA ILE A 831 6.90 9.66 -28.06
C ILE A 831 6.29 10.36 -29.27
N VAL A 832 5.23 9.76 -29.82
CA VAL A 832 4.46 10.26 -30.96
C VAL A 832 2.99 10.30 -30.55
N ASP A 833 2.38 11.47 -30.54
CA ASP A 833 0.96 11.67 -30.21
C ASP A 833 0.49 11.07 -28.86
N GLY A 834 1.39 10.87 -27.89
CA GLY A 834 1.05 10.30 -26.57
C GLY A 834 0.36 11.30 -25.64
N VAL A 835 -0.50 10.82 -24.72
CA VAL A 835 -1.16 11.62 -23.68
C VAL A 835 -0.67 11.20 -22.30
N PHE A 836 -0.10 12.11 -21.52
CA PHE A 836 0.43 11.85 -20.19
C PHE A 836 -0.34 12.66 -19.15
N GLN A 837 -1.11 11.98 -18.30
CA GLN A 837 -1.90 12.59 -17.24
C GLN A 837 -1.23 12.36 -15.89
N GLY A 838 -0.25 13.21 -15.56
CA GLY A 838 0.50 13.15 -14.30
C GLY A 838 1.97 13.56 -14.43
N THR A 839 2.85 12.99 -13.62
CA THR A 839 4.25 13.47 -13.55
C THR A 839 5.14 12.69 -14.51
N PHE A 840 5.84 13.36 -15.43
CA PHE A 840 6.82 12.77 -16.33
C PHE A 840 8.24 13.13 -15.85
N ILE A 841 9.06 12.14 -15.54
CA ILE A 841 10.40 12.32 -14.95
C ILE A 841 11.45 11.62 -15.80
N VAL A 842 12.54 12.33 -16.11
CA VAL A 842 13.62 11.85 -16.98
C VAL A 842 14.97 11.94 -16.28
N HIS A 843 15.59 10.78 -16.00
CA HIS A 843 16.89 10.65 -15.34
C HIS A 843 17.93 9.99 -16.24
N ARG A 844 18.96 10.73 -16.68
CA ARG A 844 20.08 10.19 -17.49
C ARG A 844 19.60 9.45 -18.75
N SER A 845 18.52 9.92 -19.36
CA SER A 845 17.87 9.26 -20.51
C SER A 845 17.84 10.17 -21.73
N GLU A 846 17.71 9.57 -22.91
CA GLU A 846 17.44 10.29 -24.17
C GLU A 846 15.95 10.18 -24.50
N VAL A 847 15.27 11.31 -24.74
CA VAL A 847 13.83 11.34 -25.01
C VAL A 847 13.59 12.19 -26.25
N ASP A 848 12.90 11.63 -27.23
CA ASP A 848 12.41 12.35 -28.41
C ASP A 848 10.88 12.41 -28.37
N ILE A 849 10.33 13.62 -28.53
CA ILE A 849 8.89 13.91 -28.47
C ILE A 849 8.51 14.59 -29.78
N ASP A 850 7.91 13.84 -30.70
CA ASP A 850 7.47 14.38 -31.98
C ASP A 850 6.15 15.16 -31.81
N ALA A 851 5.21 14.59 -31.06
CA ALA A 851 3.92 15.18 -30.71
C ALA A 851 3.34 14.54 -29.43
N GLY A 852 2.33 15.16 -28.82
CA GLY A 852 1.65 14.62 -27.64
C GLY A 852 1.02 15.68 -26.74
N THR A 853 0.34 15.25 -25.68
CA THR A 853 -0.24 16.10 -24.64
C THR A 853 0.30 15.68 -23.27
N PHE A 854 0.93 16.61 -22.55
CA PHE A 854 1.46 16.40 -21.20
C PHE A 854 0.65 17.22 -20.21
N ASP A 855 -0.37 16.58 -19.63
CA ASP A 855 -1.24 17.16 -18.62
C ASP A 855 -0.73 16.87 -17.20
N GLY A 856 0.44 17.42 -16.90
CA GLY A 856 1.08 17.30 -15.61
C GLY A 856 2.52 17.81 -15.63
N ARG A 857 3.29 17.56 -14.56
CA ARG A 857 4.64 18.14 -14.41
C ARG A 857 5.67 17.35 -15.20
N PHE A 858 6.52 18.04 -15.96
CA PHE A 858 7.62 17.46 -16.71
C PHE A 858 8.97 17.82 -16.06
N PHE A 859 9.68 16.83 -15.53
CA PHE A 859 10.97 17.00 -14.87
C PHE A 859 12.08 16.32 -15.66
N THR A 860 13.16 17.04 -15.91
CA THR A 860 14.42 16.45 -16.37
C THR A 860 15.49 16.62 -15.30
N ASN A 861 16.26 15.56 -15.08
CA ASN A 861 17.33 15.49 -14.09
C ASN A 861 18.70 15.27 -14.76
N SER A 862 19.77 15.26 -13.96
CA SER A 862 21.14 15.33 -14.45
C SER A 862 21.47 14.29 -15.52
N GLY A 863 22.04 14.75 -16.64
CA GLY A 863 22.54 13.89 -17.71
C GLY A 863 21.51 13.48 -18.77
N SER A 864 20.26 13.95 -18.68
CA SER A 864 19.24 13.67 -19.71
C SER A 864 19.39 14.56 -20.95
N VAL A 865 18.98 14.05 -22.11
CA VAL A 865 18.84 14.78 -23.38
C VAL A 865 17.40 14.64 -23.84
N VAL A 866 16.69 15.76 -23.99
CA VAL A 866 15.29 15.77 -24.43
C VAL A 866 15.15 16.62 -25.69
N GLN A 867 14.52 16.07 -26.72
CA GLN A 867 14.15 16.75 -27.95
C GLN A 867 12.62 16.84 -28.03
N ILE A 868 12.09 18.03 -28.28
CA ILE A 868 10.66 18.30 -28.36
C ILE A 868 10.41 18.99 -29.70
N ALA A 869 9.87 18.24 -30.66
CA ALA A 869 9.54 18.76 -31.98
C ALA A 869 8.19 19.49 -31.97
N SER A 870 7.17 18.93 -31.32
CA SER A 870 5.86 19.54 -31.09
C SER A 870 5.15 18.93 -29.87
N GLY A 871 3.91 19.33 -29.60
CA GLY A 871 3.09 18.84 -28.49
C GLY A 871 2.45 19.95 -27.67
N SER A 872 1.66 19.58 -26.66
CA SER A 872 1.03 20.50 -25.70
C SER A 872 1.44 20.15 -24.28
N PHE A 873 1.92 21.12 -23.50
CA PHE A 873 2.35 20.95 -22.11
C PHE A 873 1.52 21.88 -21.22
N SER A 874 0.55 21.36 -20.48
CA SER A 874 -0.39 22.21 -19.74
C SER A 874 0.18 22.76 -18.43
N ARG A 875 1.23 22.11 -17.87
CA ARG A 875 1.83 22.48 -16.57
C ARG A 875 3.36 22.68 -16.65
N ASP A 876 3.99 22.69 -15.46
CA ASP A 876 5.40 22.99 -15.27
C ASP A 876 6.35 22.09 -16.06
N LEU A 877 7.38 22.69 -16.67
CA LEU A 877 8.53 22.00 -17.26
C LEU A 877 9.81 22.46 -16.57
N TRP A 878 10.49 21.54 -15.86
CA TRP A 878 11.66 21.84 -15.04
C TRP A 878 12.90 21.12 -15.56
N ASN A 879 13.92 21.89 -15.94
CA ASN A 879 15.21 21.39 -16.37
C ASN A 879 16.26 21.48 -15.25
N ARG A 880 16.72 20.33 -14.74
CA ARG A 880 17.77 20.24 -13.73
C ARG A 880 18.97 19.47 -14.28
N LEU A 881 19.99 20.21 -14.74
CA LEU A 881 21.26 19.65 -15.22
C LEU A 881 21.11 18.75 -16.47
N SER A 882 20.13 19.03 -17.34
CA SER A 882 19.88 18.30 -18.59
C SER A 882 20.03 19.21 -19.81
N THR A 883 20.05 18.62 -21.01
CA THR A 883 19.91 19.36 -22.28
C THR A 883 18.50 19.17 -22.81
N ILE A 884 17.78 20.27 -23.07
CA ILE A 884 16.47 20.26 -23.71
C ILE A 884 16.55 21.07 -25.01
N SER A 885 16.09 20.50 -26.12
CA SER A 885 15.93 21.21 -27.40
C SER A 885 14.44 21.24 -27.77
N ILE A 886 13.89 22.42 -28.02
CA ILE A 886 12.49 22.66 -28.38
C ILE A 886 12.46 23.29 -29.77
N SER A 887 11.75 22.68 -30.71
CA SER A 887 11.58 23.20 -32.07
C SER A 887 10.12 23.42 -32.48
N GLY A 888 9.19 23.37 -31.52
CA GLY A 888 7.76 23.62 -31.71
C GLY A 888 6.94 23.18 -30.50
N GLY A 889 5.62 23.38 -30.57
CA GLY A 889 4.65 23.00 -29.53
C GLY A 889 4.03 24.18 -28.78
N HIS A 890 3.03 23.88 -27.96
CA HIS A 890 2.32 24.82 -27.09
C HIS A 890 2.64 24.50 -25.63
N PHE A 891 2.96 25.52 -24.87
CA PHE A 891 3.45 25.41 -23.50
C PHE A 891 2.62 26.34 -22.61
N ALA A 892 2.00 25.78 -21.57
CA ALA A 892 1.17 26.44 -20.55
C ALA A 892 -0.24 26.92 -21.00
N ASP A 893 -1.02 26.05 -21.63
CA ASP A 893 -2.39 26.40 -22.09
C ASP A 893 -3.43 26.51 -20.94
N ASP A 894 -3.13 25.99 -19.74
CA ASP A 894 -4.07 26.01 -18.60
C ASP A 894 -3.86 27.22 -17.66
N ILE A 895 -4.41 28.36 -18.06
CA ILE A 895 -4.38 29.62 -17.29
C ILE A 895 -5.15 29.49 -15.95
N LEU A 896 -5.99 28.47 -15.77
CA LEU A 896 -6.91 28.39 -14.61
C LEU A 896 -6.23 27.93 -13.31
N ASN A 897 -5.05 27.33 -13.35
CA ASN A 897 -4.41 26.67 -12.21
C ASN A 897 -3.15 27.36 -11.66
N GLY A 898 -2.96 28.65 -11.98
CA GLY A 898 -1.75 29.42 -11.69
C GLY A 898 -0.78 29.41 -12.87
N ASN A 899 0.04 30.45 -13.03
CA ASN A 899 0.97 30.57 -14.16
C ASN A 899 1.94 29.37 -14.17
N PRO A 900 1.85 28.45 -15.15
CA PRO A 900 2.78 27.33 -15.24
C PRO A 900 4.19 27.89 -15.42
N THR A 901 5.17 27.30 -14.74
CA THR A 901 6.54 27.81 -14.76
C THR A 901 7.45 26.90 -15.58
N PHE A 902 8.07 27.46 -16.62
CA PHE A 902 9.18 26.86 -17.36
C PHE A 902 10.48 27.20 -16.64
N SER A 903 11.06 26.27 -15.90
CA SER A 903 12.23 26.55 -15.06
C SER A 903 13.48 25.84 -15.57
N ASN A 904 14.50 26.60 -15.99
CA ASN A 904 15.84 26.06 -16.20
C ASN A 904 16.71 26.32 -14.97
N GLN A 905 16.83 25.31 -14.10
CA GLN A 905 17.54 25.45 -12.84
C GLN A 905 19.05 25.35 -13.01
N SER A 906 19.57 24.47 -13.86
CA SER A 906 21.03 24.33 -14.09
C SER A 906 21.40 23.61 -15.41
N GLY A 907 20.47 23.50 -16.36
CA GLY A 907 20.65 22.79 -17.62
C GLY A 907 20.98 23.69 -18.81
N THR A 908 21.06 23.09 -20.01
CA THR A 908 21.06 23.81 -21.29
C THR A 908 19.69 23.68 -21.94
N MET A 909 19.12 24.79 -22.41
CA MET A 909 17.91 24.80 -23.20
C MET A 909 18.17 25.46 -24.55
N LYS A 910 17.69 24.88 -25.64
CA LYS A 910 17.71 25.45 -26.99
C LYS A 910 16.28 25.54 -27.49
N ILE A 911 15.84 26.72 -27.89
CA ILE A 911 14.48 26.97 -28.37
C ILE A 911 14.59 27.58 -29.76
N THR A 912 14.10 26.87 -30.77
CA THR A 912 14.10 27.36 -32.16
C THR A 912 12.72 27.76 -32.64
N ASP A 913 11.65 27.26 -32.00
CA ASP A 913 10.25 27.63 -32.24
C ASP A 913 9.37 27.21 -31.04
N GLY A 914 8.07 27.53 -31.07
CA GLY A 914 7.06 27.15 -30.07
C GLY A 914 6.33 28.35 -29.42
N GLU A 915 5.20 28.09 -28.76
CA GLU A 915 4.38 29.10 -28.06
C GLU A 915 4.40 28.87 -26.55
N PHE A 916 4.85 29.85 -25.76
CA PHE A 916 5.04 29.78 -24.31
C PHE A 916 4.12 30.77 -23.59
N HIS A 917 3.04 30.29 -22.98
CA HIS A 917 2.02 31.11 -22.33
C HIS A 917 2.26 31.35 -20.83
N GLY A 918 3.12 30.55 -20.22
CA GLY A 918 3.49 30.64 -18.80
C GLY A 918 4.81 31.38 -18.58
N ASP A 919 5.18 31.56 -17.32
CA ASP A 919 6.39 32.28 -16.95
C ASP A 919 7.62 31.43 -17.28
N PHE A 920 8.60 32.02 -17.96
CA PHE A 920 9.86 31.38 -18.30
C PHE A 920 10.98 31.88 -17.39
N VAL A 921 11.57 30.98 -16.60
CA VAL A 921 12.59 31.28 -15.59
C VAL A 921 13.88 30.52 -15.89
N ASN A 922 14.91 31.22 -16.34
CA ASN A 922 16.29 30.72 -16.36
C ASN A 922 16.98 31.04 -15.03
N ALA A 923 16.94 30.14 -14.05
CA ALA A 923 17.47 30.41 -12.71
C ALA A 923 19.01 30.36 -12.64
N SER A 924 19.65 29.34 -13.25
CA SER A 924 21.13 29.27 -13.33
C SER A 924 21.70 28.45 -14.49
N GLY A 925 20.90 28.19 -15.53
CA GLY A 925 21.33 27.44 -16.71
C GLY A 925 21.77 28.31 -17.88
N THR A 926 22.00 27.66 -19.03
CA THR A 926 22.20 28.30 -20.33
C THR A 926 20.95 28.14 -21.18
N VAL A 927 20.42 29.22 -21.74
CA VAL A 927 19.26 29.21 -22.64
C VAL A 927 19.64 29.89 -23.95
N ASN A 928 19.41 29.24 -25.09
CA ASN A 928 19.60 29.82 -26.42
C ASN A 928 18.24 29.84 -27.13
N ILE A 929 17.79 31.02 -27.55
CA ILE A 929 16.49 31.21 -28.21
C ILE A 929 16.75 31.82 -29.58
N SER A 930 16.36 31.12 -30.64
CA SER A 930 16.47 31.60 -32.02
C SER A 930 15.12 31.76 -32.72
N GLY A 931 14.01 31.50 -32.02
CA GLY A 931 12.64 31.62 -32.52
C GLY A 931 11.60 31.30 -31.43
N GLY A 932 10.31 31.32 -31.79
CA GLY A 932 9.17 31.09 -30.89
C GLY A 932 8.49 32.37 -30.38
N ALA A 933 7.38 32.20 -29.67
CA ALA A 933 6.57 33.27 -29.08
C ALA A 933 6.39 33.08 -27.57
N PHE A 934 6.77 34.09 -26.79
CA PHE A 934 6.72 34.08 -25.32
C PHE A 934 5.67 35.10 -24.85
N TYR A 935 4.58 34.63 -24.28
CA TYR A 935 3.47 35.46 -23.79
C TYR A 935 3.51 35.73 -22.29
N GLY A 936 4.11 34.82 -21.50
CA GLY A 936 4.36 35.02 -20.06
C GLY A 936 5.63 35.81 -19.78
N ASP A 937 5.91 36.06 -18.49
CA ASP A 937 7.10 36.81 -18.08
C ASP A 937 8.37 35.97 -18.31
N PHE A 938 9.41 36.59 -18.86
CA PHE A 938 10.72 35.97 -19.05
C PHE A 938 11.71 36.48 -18.00
N SER A 939 12.21 35.62 -17.12
CA SER A 939 13.16 35.94 -16.04
C SER A 939 14.50 35.23 -16.24
N ASN A 940 15.59 35.99 -16.37
CA ASN A 940 16.96 35.50 -16.42
C ASN A 940 17.75 35.82 -15.14
N GLY A 941 18.04 34.78 -14.38
CA GLY A 941 18.41 34.85 -12.96
C GLY A 941 17.18 35.17 -12.12
N GLY A 942 17.02 34.55 -10.95
CA GLY A 942 15.83 34.77 -10.12
C GLY A 942 15.60 33.63 -9.16
N GLY A 943 16.01 33.80 -7.90
CA GLY A 943 15.69 32.86 -6.82
C GLY A 943 16.83 32.61 -5.83
N GLN A 944 18.10 32.69 -6.26
CA GLN A 944 19.24 32.49 -5.36
C GLN A 944 20.37 33.48 -5.66
N SER A 945 20.90 34.12 -4.62
CA SER A 945 22.03 35.05 -4.75
C SER A 945 23.30 34.29 -5.13
N GLY A 946 23.94 34.65 -6.25
CA GLY A 946 25.28 34.19 -6.60
C GLY A 946 25.39 33.14 -7.71
N VAL A 947 24.33 32.89 -8.49
CA VAL A 947 24.36 31.97 -9.64
C VAL A 947 24.32 32.73 -10.98
N SER A 948 25.07 32.25 -11.97
CA SER A 948 25.25 32.87 -13.28
C SER A 948 24.35 32.24 -14.34
N ALA A 949 23.10 32.72 -14.45
CA ALA A 949 22.23 32.36 -15.57
C ALA A 949 22.71 33.05 -16.87
N ARG A 950 22.78 32.30 -17.98
CA ARG A 950 23.15 32.84 -19.30
C ARG A 950 22.01 32.62 -20.30
N THR A 951 21.60 33.69 -20.97
CA THR A 951 20.62 33.62 -22.05
C THR A 951 21.18 34.29 -23.30
N THR A 952 21.08 33.63 -24.44
CA THR A 952 21.37 34.19 -25.78
C THR A 952 20.08 34.21 -26.59
N LEU A 953 19.72 35.38 -27.13
CA LEU A 953 18.53 35.60 -27.95
C LEU A 953 18.94 36.05 -29.34
N SER A 954 18.65 35.24 -30.36
CA SER A 954 18.88 35.56 -31.77
C SER A 954 17.60 35.59 -32.60
N GLY A 955 16.44 35.36 -31.97
CA GLY A 955 15.11 35.40 -32.57
C GLY A 955 13.98 35.25 -31.56
N GLY A 956 12.75 35.22 -32.07
CA GLY A 956 11.50 35.08 -31.32
C GLY A 956 10.75 36.39 -31.05
N SER A 957 9.60 36.28 -30.40
CA SER A 957 8.77 37.40 -29.93
C SER A 957 8.49 37.30 -28.43
N PHE A 958 8.52 38.42 -27.73
CA PHE A 958 8.34 38.50 -26.27
C PHE A 958 7.24 39.51 -25.98
N ASN A 959 6.12 39.05 -25.44
CA ASN A 959 4.92 39.85 -25.15
C ASN A 959 4.71 40.07 -23.63
N GLY A 960 5.36 39.27 -22.77
CA GLY A 960 5.39 39.47 -21.32
C GLY A 960 6.58 40.31 -20.87
N ALA A 961 6.73 40.54 -19.57
CA ALA A 961 7.83 41.32 -19.03
C ALA A 961 9.17 40.56 -19.14
N PHE A 962 10.24 41.26 -19.51
CA PHE A 962 11.59 40.71 -19.58
C PHE A 962 12.43 41.18 -18.40
N SER A 963 12.80 40.25 -17.51
CA SER A 963 13.58 40.49 -16.29
C SER A 963 14.97 39.87 -16.37
N ALA A 964 16.02 40.64 -16.07
CA ALA A 964 17.40 40.16 -15.90
C ALA A 964 17.93 40.57 -14.52
N HIS A 965 18.14 39.58 -13.65
CA HIS A 965 18.52 39.79 -12.26
C HIS A 965 20.05 39.88 -12.06
N THR A 966 20.46 40.39 -10.89
CA THR A 966 21.87 40.55 -10.51
C THR A 966 22.68 39.27 -10.72
N GLY A 967 23.78 39.36 -11.47
CA GLY A 967 24.69 38.24 -11.72
C GLY A 967 24.36 37.40 -12.96
N SER A 968 23.22 37.63 -13.62
CA SER A 968 22.91 36.98 -14.90
C SER A 968 23.57 37.69 -16.09
N SER A 969 23.66 36.99 -17.22
CA SER A 969 24.13 37.52 -18.49
C SER A 969 23.10 37.26 -19.60
N VAL A 970 22.76 38.32 -20.34
CA VAL A 970 21.92 38.26 -21.53
C VAL A 970 22.75 38.72 -22.73
N GLU A 971 22.72 37.95 -23.80
CA GLU A 971 23.33 38.26 -25.09
C GLU A 971 22.23 38.35 -26.14
N LEU A 972 22.16 39.47 -26.87
CA LEU A 972 21.23 39.65 -27.98
C LEU A 972 22.01 39.66 -29.30
N GLU A 973 21.62 38.80 -30.22
CA GLU A 973 22.17 38.74 -31.58
C GLU A 973 21.13 39.28 -32.55
N GLY A 974 21.50 40.26 -33.36
CA GLY A 974 20.53 40.97 -34.20
C GLY A 974 21.17 41.76 -35.33
N ALA A 975 20.31 42.21 -36.25
CA ALA A 975 20.67 42.93 -37.46
C ALA A 975 20.84 44.44 -37.24
N GLU A 976 20.12 44.97 -36.25
CA GLU A 976 20.12 46.38 -35.89
C GLU A 976 19.62 46.54 -34.46
N PHE A 977 20.20 47.51 -33.75
CA PHE A 977 19.87 47.82 -32.36
C PHE A 977 19.77 49.33 -32.18
N TYR A 978 18.77 49.77 -31.43
CA TYR A 978 18.44 51.15 -31.16
C TYR A 978 18.34 51.36 -29.65
N LEU A 979 18.89 52.46 -29.16
CA LEU A 979 18.75 52.90 -27.77
C LEU A 979 17.98 54.23 -27.76
N ASP A 980 16.80 54.24 -27.15
CA ASP A 980 15.83 55.35 -27.21
C ASP A 980 15.56 55.84 -28.65
N GLY A 981 15.44 54.88 -29.58
CA GLY A 981 15.21 55.15 -31.01
C GLY A 981 16.45 55.60 -31.80
N VAL A 982 17.64 55.64 -31.18
CA VAL A 982 18.91 55.98 -31.85
C VAL A 982 19.68 54.71 -32.22
N LEU A 983 19.99 54.51 -33.50
CA LEU A 983 20.76 53.37 -33.99
C LEU A 983 22.16 53.32 -33.34
N LEU A 984 22.54 52.15 -32.81
CA LEU A 984 23.84 51.90 -32.22
C LEU A 984 24.89 51.53 -33.29
N ASP A 985 26.07 52.16 -33.22
CA ASP A 985 27.22 51.85 -34.08
C ASP A 985 28.00 50.66 -33.50
N LEU A 986 27.58 49.44 -33.87
CA LEU A 986 28.17 48.18 -33.42
C LEU A 986 29.12 47.60 -34.49
N VAL A 987 30.19 46.95 -34.04
CA VAL A 987 31.09 46.21 -34.95
C VAL A 987 30.54 44.80 -35.15
N GLU A 988 30.33 44.43 -36.41
CA GLU A 988 29.83 43.10 -36.82
C GLU A 988 30.64 41.96 -36.17
N GLY A 989 29.92 40.96 -35.62
CA GLY A 989 30.49 39.77 -34.97
C GLY A 989 31.22 40.04 -33.65
N ARG A 990 31.28 41.29 -33.17
CA ARG A 990 31.94 41.65 -31.92
C ARG A 990 30.91 41.98 -30.82
N PRO A 991 30.87 41.21 -29.72
CA PRO A 991 29.97 41.49 -28.61
C PRO A 991 30.28 42.86 -27.96
N THR A 992 29.26 43.69 -27.77
CA THR A 992 29.33 45.04 -27.19
C THR A 992 28.46 45.14 -25.94
N THR A 993 29.06 45.43 -24.78
CA THR A 993 28.34 45.52 -23.50
C THR A 993 27.59 46.84 -23.34
N ILE A 994 26.31 46.75 -22.98
CA ILE A 994 25.44 47.91 -22.74
C ILE A 994 25.32 48.18 -21.23
N THR A 995 25.77 49.36 -20.83
CA THR A 995 25.75 49.81 -19.42
C THR A 995 24.62 50.78 -19.12
N ASN A 996 23.95 51.32 -20.14
CA ASN A 996 22.79 52.19 -19.97
C ASN A 996 21.63 51.42 -19.32
N ARG A 997 20.87 52.12 -18.47
CA ARG A 997 19.67 51.66 -17.77
C ARG A 997 18.64 52.78 -17.80
N ASP A 998 17.38 52.42 -17.55
CA ASP A 998 16.22 53.33 -17.60
C ASP A 998 16.05 53.98 -18.98
N VAL A 999 16.32 53.19 -20.03
CA VAL A 999 16.22 53.52 -21.46
C VAL A 999 15.55 52.36 -22.19
N GLN A 1000 14.93 52.63 -23.34
CA GLN A 1000 14.35 51.57 -24.19
C GLN A 1000 15.40 51.03 -25.15
N LEU A 1001 15.63 49.72 -25.12
CA LEU A 1001 16.41 49.00 -26.12
C LEU A 1001 15.45 48.32 -27.10
N SER A 1002 15.54 48.68 -28.37
CA SER A 1002 14.77 48.02 -29.42
C SER A 1002 15.67 47.56 -30.55
N GLY A 1003 15.20 46.66 -31.39
CA GLY A 1003 16.02 46.17 -32.50
C GLY A 1003 15.32 45.10 -33.30
N ARG A 1004 16.08 44.55 -34.23
CA ARG A 1004 15.64 43.44 -35.06
C ARG A 1004 16.59 42.26 -34.86
N PHE A 1005 16.05 41.12 -34.45
CA PHE A 1005 16.80 39.89 -34.28
C PHE A 1005 17.24 39.30 -35.63
N VAL A 1006 18.07 38.24 -35.61
CA VAL A 1006 18.62 37.59 -36.82
C VAL A 1006 17.52 36.91 -37.65
N ASP A 1007 16.47 36.42 -36.98
CA ASP A 1007 15.27 35.86 -37.64
C ASP A 1007 14.37 36.93 -38.29
N GLY A 1008 14.67 38.21 -38.08
CA GLY A 1008 13.94 39.35 -38.61
C GLY A 1008 12.78 39.84 -37.75
N ASN A 1009 12.53 39.26 -36.58
CA ASN A 1009 11.52 39.76 -35.64
C ASN A 1009 11.99 41.03 -34.92
N TRP A 1010 11.04 41.92 -34.64
CA TRP A 1010 11.28 43.14 -33.88
C TRP A 1010 11.10 42.88 -32.38
N PHE A 1011 11.91 43.55 -31.56
CA PHE A 1011 11.74 43.58 -30.11
C PHE A 1011 11.90 45.01 -29.56
N ALA A 1012 11.30 45.24 -28.40
CA ALA A 1012 11.51 46.42 -27.57
C ALA A 1012 11.47 45.99 -26.10
N ILE A 1013 12.52 46.31 -25.35
CA ILE A 1013 12.69 45.97 -23.93
C ILE A 1013 13.11 47.24 -23.20
N ASP A 1014 12.37 47.61 -22.16
CA ASP A 1014 12.71 48.74 -21.30
C ASP A 1014 13.74 48.29 -20.24
N LEU A 1015 14.92 48.90 -20.22
CA LEU A 1015 16.02 48.49 -19.33
C LEU A 1015 15.91 49.09 -17.91
N TYR A 1016 14.72 49.02 -17.28
CA TYR A 1016 14.46 49.63 -15.97
C TYR A 1016 15.37 49.05 -14.88
N SER A 1017 16.02 49.92 -14.11
CA SER A 1017 16.93 49.55 -13.01
C SER A 1017 16.20 49.19 -11.71
N SER A 1018 14.90 49.51 -11.61
CA SER A 1018 14.02 49.19 -10.49
C SER A 1018 13.00 48.14 -10.89
N GLN A 1019 12.86 47.09 -10.08
CA GLN A 1019 11.90 46.03 -10.36
C GLN A 1019 10.47 46.49 -10.01
N VAL A 1020 9.58 46.46 -11.01
CA VAL A 1020 8.15 46.69 -10.87
C VAL A 1020 7.44 45.49 -11.51
N ALA A 1021 6.44 44.92 -10.82
CA ALA A 1021 5.74 43.75 -11.32
C ALA A 1021 5.04 44.04 -12.66
N GLY A 1022 5.18 43.12 -13.62
CA GLY A 1022 4.62 43.24 -14.97
C GLY A 1022 5.32 44.28 -15.87
N GLN A 1023 6.49 44.77 -15.47
CA GLN A 1023 7.35 45.62 -16.30
C GLN A 1023 8.69 44.93 -16.52
N ASP A 1024 9.35 45.27 -17.62
CA ASP A 1024 10.73 44.86 -17.86
C ASP A 1024 11.64 45.31 -16.72
N TYR A 1025 12.66 44.52 -16.43
CA TYR A 1025 13.60 44.80 -15.37
C TYR A 1025 15.00 44.37 -15.77
N PHE A 1026 15.99 45.24 -15.57
CA PHE A 1026 17.37 44.92 -15.86
C PHE A 1026 18.28 45.44 -14.75
N SER A 1027 18.72 44.54 -13.87
CA SER A 1027 19.62 44.89 -12.78
C SER A 1027 20.86 45.63 -13.32
N ALA A 1028 21.32 46.64 -12.58
CA ALA A 1028 22.59 47.30 -12.85
C ALA A 1028 23.80 46.33 -12.83
N ASN A 1029 23.64 45.19 -12.15
CA ASN A 1029 24.65 44.13 -12.03
C ASN A 1029 24.38 42.93 -12.95
N ALA A 1030 23.38 42.99 -13.83
CA ALA A 1030 23.22 42.03 -14.91
C ALA A 1030 24.07 42.47 -16.12
N THR A 1031 24.71 41.53 -16.80
CA THR A 1031 25.48 41.83 -18.02
C THR A 1031 24.56 41.76 -19.23
N LEU A 1032 24.51 42.82 -20.03
CA LEU A 1032 23.82 42.85 -21.32
C LEU A 1032 24.84 43.06 -22.42
N THR A 1033 24.87 42.16 -23.41
CA THR A 1033 25.77 42.27 -24.56
C THR A 1033 24.98 42.19 -25.85
N LEU A 1034 25.31 43.03 -26.83
CA LEU A 1034 24.74 43.01 -28.17
C LEU A 1034 25.79 42.55 -29.17
N THR A 1035 25.44 41.63 -30.05
CA THR A 1035 26.30 41.17 -31.14
C THR A 1035 25.57 41.45 -32.45
N LEU A 1036 26.15 42.33 -33.26
CA LEU A 1036 25.63 42.62 -34.60
C LEU A 1036 25.93 41.43 -35.51
N VAL A 1037 24.89 40.77 -36.01
CA VAL A 1037 24.98 39.66 -36.95
C VAL A 1037 24.25 40.08 -38.22
N PRO A 1038 24.91 40.12 -39.39
CA PRO A 1038 24.25 40.53 -40.62
C PRO A 1038 23.16 39.52 -40.94
N ILE A 1039 21.95 40.01 -41.24
CA ILE A 1039 20.92 39.16 -41.84
C ILE A 1039 21.56 38.65 -43.14
N PRO A 1040 21.67 37.32 -43.35
CA PRO A 1040 22.15 36.81 -44.63
C PRO A 1040 21.29 37.46 -45.70
N GLU A 1041 21.88 38.26 -46.61
CA GLU A 1041 21.12 38.83 -47.72
C GLU A 1041 20.34 37.67 -48.34
N PRO A 1042 19.01 37.77 -48.50
CA PRO A 1042 18.18 36.66 -48.98
C PRO A 1042 18.81 36.20 -50.27
N ALA A 1043 19.43 35.02 -50.27
CA ALA A 1043 20.36 34.63 -51.31
C ALA A 1043 19.68 34.78 -52.68
N THR A 1044 19.97 35.88 -53.37
CA THR A 1044 19.42 36.18 -54.70
C THR A 1044 19.85 35.08 -55.68
N ALA A 1045 20.88 34.31 -55.32
CA ALA A 1045 21.33 33.08 -55.98
C ALA A 1045 20.36 31.88 -55.87
N ALA A 1046 19.58 31.72 -54.80
CA ALA A 1046 18.62 30.62 -54.65
C ALA A 1046 17.34 30.83 -55.48
N ILE A 1047 16.89 32.08 -55.62
CA ILE A 1047 15.79 32.45 -56.53
C ILE A 1047 16.25 32.32 -57.99
N ALA A 1048 17.52 32.61 -58.30
CA ALA A 1048 18.11 32.36 -59.63
C ALA A 1048 18.29 30.86 -59.93
N LEU A 1049 18.63 30.00 -58.96
CA LEU A 1049 18.74 28.56 -59.18
C LEU A 1049 17.37 27.86 -59.26
N MET A 1050 16.38 28.25 -58.46
CA MET A 1050 15.02 27.68 -58.55
C MET A 1050 14.30 28.11 -59.85
N SER A 1051 14.58 29.30 -60.38
CA SER A 1051 14.11 29.67 -61.72
C SER A 1051 14.82 28.92 -62.84
N VAL A 1052 16.07 28.47 -62.67
CA VAL A 1052 16.77 27.59 -63.63
C VAL A 1052 16.29 26.13 -63.53
N VAL A 1053 16.01 25.61 -62.34
CA VAL A 1053 15.44 24.25 -62.17
C VAL A 1053 13.99 24.19 -62.65
N ALA A 1054 13.18 25.25 -62.44
CA ALA A 1054 11.85 25.34 -63.04
C ALA A 1054 11.92 25.42 -64.58
N LEU A 1055 12.94 26.07 -65.16
CA LEU A 1055 13.12 26.14 -66.62
C LEU A 1055 13.63 24.82 -67.24
N VAL A 1056 14.41 24.03 -66.49
CA VAL A 1056 14.90 22.70 -66.93
C VAL A 1056 13.83 21.61 -66.76
N THR A 1057 12.97 21.71 -65.74
CA THR A 1057 11.87 20.75 -65.53
C THR A 1057 10.68 21.01 -66.48
N TYR A 1058 10.51 22.24 -66.99
CA TYR A 1058 9.51 22.57 -68.02
C TYR A 1058 9.93 22.16 -69.46
N GLN A 1059 11.17 21.71 -69.69
CA GLN A 1059 11.61 21.18 -71.00
C GLN A 1059 11.70 19.64 -71.07
N ARG A 1060 11.23 18.93 -70.05
CA ARG A 1060 10.93 17.49 -70.12
C ARG A 1060 9.55 17.20 -69.51
N ASN A 1061 8.52 17.73 -70.17
CA ASN A 1061 7.20 17.11 -70.33
C ASN A 1061 6.54 17.71 -71.58
#